data_AF-A0A354V7D2-F1
#
_entry.id   AF-A0A354V7D2-F1
#
_cell.length_a   1.000
_cell.length_b   1.000
_cell.length_c   1.000
_cell.angle_alpha   90.00
_cell.angle_beta   90.00
_cell.angle_gamma   90.00
#
_symmetry.space_group_name_H-M   'P 1'
#
loop_
_entity.id
_entity.type
_entity.pdbx_description
1 polymer ?
#
loop_
_entity_poly.entity_id
_entity_poly.type
_entity_poly.pdbx_seq_one_letter_code
_entity_poly.pdbx_strand_id
1 'polypeptide(L)'
;MDGISARFTDRSEAGRVLAARLTTMNLTNPVVYALPRGGVPVGLEIARALHAPLDLVLVRKIGAPGAPEVALGAVVDGENPQTVINEDIRRASGADAAFLARARSRELREIERRRALYLEGRPRIDPAGRTAIIVDDGLATGATAKAALGAIKLQGALRTILAVPVAPRAALADMRGHADEIVCLHAADRFHGVGGFYADFHQLTDEETIGLLRQAWTERPADDTTSPLPSHRAIEVPPHGLKGDLHVPAAPRGLVLFAHGSGSSRLSPRNVAVAQALNGRGFATLLLDLLTEAEAHDRRNVFDIPLLADRLLEATLWINGEPDLAELKLGLFGASTGAGAALMAAAELDGRISAVVSRGGRPDLAGRALPRVTAPTLLIVGGDDHHVIELNRQALAAMTCEKLLRIVPRAGHLFEEPGTLETVTELASAWFEHYLTPPVHAVPAEPAPTAQPPSAIAVLRAAAEPLPSIDDAAFAAAFDRFGDARVVLLGEASHGTSEFYRARAAITRRLIEHHGFSAVAVEADWPDAAAIDRYVRQKPHQPPNVVPFTRFPTWMWRNKDVDDFVAWLRQHNAALPPAGRTGFYGLDIYNMSASIAAVLTYLDRVDPAAAAAARNRYACLTPWSREPAAYGRASLSEGYALCEQPVTRILIDLLQKELQYTRTDGESFLDAAQNARLVADAERYYRMMYYGSAESWNLRDRHMFETLEHVLAQRGPAAKVVVWAHNSHIGDARFTDMGTERGELNIGQLCRERFGRGAVLIGFGTDTGTVAAASEWDAPMEIKAVRPSRADSYEALCHQIGHERFLLDLREGHQDAARRVLGPPRLERYIGVIYRPETERWSHYAYSTLPDQYDAFLWFDKTNAVTPMPSRVHGGDDETYPFGL
;
A
#
# COMPACT_ATOMS: atom_id res chain seq x y z
N MET A 1 -21.28 10.98 -46.19
CA MET A 1 -20.56 10.06 -45.29
C MET A 1 -19.14 10.54 -45.25
N ASP A 2 -18.57 10.72 -44.07
CA ASP A 2 -17.10 10.76 -43.83
C ASP A 2 -16.87 10.39 -42.36
N GLY A 3 -17.33 9.18 -42.02
CA GLY A 3 -17.14 8.61 -40.69
C GLY A 3 -15.80 7.90 -40.63
N ILE A 4 -14.74 8.64 -40.29
CA ILE A 4 -13.48 8.04 -39.83
C ILE A 4 -13.48 8.09 -38.31
N SER A 5 -13.50 6.91 -37.68
CA SER A 5 -13.32 6.75 -36.24
C SER A 5 -11.86 7.01 -35.89
N ALA A 6 -11.45 8.28 -35.87
CA ALA A 6 -10.14 8.74 -35.44
C ALA A 6 -10.01 8.64 -33.91
N ARG A 7 -10.06 7.40 -33.39
CA ARG A 7 -9.47 7.05 -32.11
C ARG A 7 -7.98 6.85 -32.34
N PHE A 8 -7.16 7.43 -31.48
CA PHE A 8 -5.75 7.07 -31.42
C PHE A 8 -5.62 5.66 -30.82
N THR A 9 -4.67 4.87 -31.28
CA THR A 9 -4.39 3.54 -30.73
C THR A 9 -3.99 3.67 -29.27
N ASP A 10 -3.05 4.57 -29.00
CA ASP A 10 -2.47 4.85 -27.68
C ASP A 10 -2.04 6.34 -27.58
N ARG A 11 -1.52 6.74 -26.41
CA ARG A 11 -1.03 8.12 -26.16
C ARG A 11 0.21 8.48 -26.98
N SER A 12 1.02 7.52 -27.39
CA SER A 12 2.25 7.72 -28.18
C SER A 12 1.95 7.93 -29.67
N GLU A 13 0.91 7.30 -30.24
CA GLU A 13 0.38 7.67 -31.55
C GLU A 13 -0.12 9.11 -31.55
N ALA A 14 -0.94 9.49 -30.54
CA ALA A 14 -1.42 10.86 -30.39
C ALA A 14 -0.26 11.88 -30.26
N GLY A 15 0.78 11.54 -29.50
CA GLY A 15 2.04 12.28 -29.40
C GLY A 15 2.72 12.47 -30.75
N ARG A 16 2.93 11.39 -31.53
CA ARG A 16 3.56 11.44 -32.87
C ARG A 16 2.80 12.30 -33.87
N VAL A 17 1.46 12.22 -33.91
CA VAL A 17 0.64 13.05 -34.81
C VAL A 17 0.68 14.53 -34.40
N LEU A 18 0.69 14.81 -33.09
CA LEU A 18 0.79 16.17 -32.55
C LEU A 18 2.18 16.78 -32.81
N ALA A 19 3.23 15.97 -32.62
CA ALA A 19 4.62 16.30 -32.90
C ALA A 19 4.84 16.69 -34.37
N ALA A 20 4.35 15.87 -35.31
CA ALA A 20 4.47 16.13 -36.74
C ALA A 20 3.87 17.50 -37.15
N ARG A 21 2.85 17.99 -36.43
CA ARG A 21 2.31 19.33 -36.63
C ARG A 21 3.20 20.41 -36.03
N LEU A 22 3.72 20.21 -34.82
CA LEU A 22 4.63 21.14 -34.15
C LEU A 22 5.95 21.34 -34.92
N THR A 23 6.49 20.29 -35.57
CA THR A 23 7.71 20.39 -36.39
C THR A 23 7.57 21.31 -37.61
N THR A 24 6.34 21.63 -38.05
CA THR A 24 6.10 22.61 -39.13
C THR A 24 6.16 24.07 -38.67
N MET A 25 6.26 24.32 -37.36
CA MET A 25 6.23 25.64 -36.77
C MET A 25 7.64 26.19 -36.54
N ASN A 26 7.83 27.50 -36.68
CA ASN A 26 9.09 28.14 -36.31
C ASN A 26 9.17 28.28 -34.77
N LEU A 27 9.95 27.41 -34.13
CA LEU A 27 10.06 27.30 -32.68
C LEU A 27 11.46 27.73 -32.21
N THR A 28 11.53 28.77 -31.37
CA THR A 28 12.81 29.26 -30.83
C THR A 28 13.15 28.54 -29.53
N ASN A 29 14.22 27.72 -29.56
CA ASN A 29 14.72 26.92 -28.43
C ASN A 29 13.59 26.21 -27.65
N PRO A 30 12.79 25.34 -28.32
CA PRO A 30 11.60 24.75 -27.73
C PRO A 30 11.91 23.91 -26.49
N VAL A 31 10.98 23.90 -25.53
CA VAL A 31 10.96 23.00 -24.38
C VAL A 31 9.56 22.42 -24.22
N VAL A 32 9.48 21.12 -23.94
CA VAL A 32 8.22 20.41 -23.72
C VAL A 32 7.96 20.28 -22.22
N TYR A 33 6.78 20.69 -21.79
CA TYR A 33 6.31 20.63 -20.41
C TYR A 33 5.05 19.77 -20.33
N ALA A 34 5.21 18.51 -19.91
CA ALA A 34 4.08 17.60 -19.78
C ALA A 34 3.35 17.78 -18.44
N LEU A 35 2.02 17.61 -18.47
CA LEU A 35 1.19 17.42 -17.28
C LEU A 35 1.11 15.92 -16.98
N PRO A 36 1.67 15.42 -15.85
CA PRO A 36 1.63 14.00 -15.55
C PRO A 36 0.27 13.57 -14.96
N ARG A 37 -0.18 12.33 -15.18
CA ARG A 37 0.56 11.25 -15.87
C ARG A 37 0.28 11.18 -17.38
N GLY A 38 -0.95 11.49 -17.81
CA GLY A 38 -1.40 11.33 -19.20
C GLY A 38 -0.55 12.06 -20.25
N GLY A 39 -0.17 13.31 -20.00
CA GLY A 39 0.62 14.12 -20.92
C GLY A 39 2.06 13.65 -21.17
N VAL A 40 2.60 12.73 -20.36
CA VAL A 40 4.02 12.30 -20.42
C VAL A 40 4.35 11.51 -21.70
N PRO A 41 3.67 10.40 -22.06
CA PRO A 41 3.91 9.72 -23.34
C PRO A 41 3.65 10.61 -24.56
N VAL A 42 2.68 11.54 -24.47
CA VAL A 42 2.41 12.52 -25.54
C VAL A 42 3.58 13.48 -25.68
N GLY A 43 4.11 13.99 -24.56
CA GLY A 43 5.25 14.90 -24.52
C GLY A 43 6.57 14.25 -24.93
N LEU A 44 6.77 12.97 -24.63
CA LEU A 44 7.95 12.18 -25.02
C LEU A 44 8.15 12.15 -26.55
N GLU A 45 7.09 11.87 -27.30
CA GLU A 45 7.17 11.79 -28.76
C GLU A 45 7.35 13.18 -29.40
N ILE A 46 6.79 14.24 -28.79
CA ILE A 46 7.03 15.63 -29.19
C ILE A 46 8.49 16.03 -28.92
N ALA A 47 9.02 15.69 -27.75
CA ALA A 47 10.41 15.96 -27.37
C ALA A 47 11.40 15.27 -28.32
N ARG A 48 11.19 13.97 -28.60
CA ARG A 48 11.97 13.18 -29.58
C ARG A 48 11.97 13.84 -30.96
N ALA A 49 10.79 14.17 -31.50
CA ALA A 49 10.64 14.69 -32.87
C ALA A 49 11.12 16.14 -33.07
N LEU A 50 11.10 16.96 -32.02
CA LEU A 50 11.63 18.33 -32.06
C LEU A 50 13.11 18.41 -31.63
N HIS A 51 13.70 17.30 -31.17
CA HIS A 51 14.95 17.25 -30.41
C HIS A 51 14.98 18.27 -29.25
N ALA A 52 13.81 18.48 -28.65
CA ALA A 52 13.57 19.41 -27.56
C ALA A 52 13.61 18.67 -26.22
N PRO A 53 14.13 19.26 -25.13
CA PRO A 53 14.15 18.61 -23.84
C PRO A 53 12.75 18.62 -23.19
N LEU A 54 12.48 17.59 -22.38
CA LEU A 54 11.22 17.33 -21.68
C LEU A 54 11.37 17.56 -20.16
N ASP A 55 10.44 18.29 -19.56
CA ASP A 55 10.26 18.49 -18.11
C ASP A 55 8.75 18.41 -17.77
N LEU A 56 8.39 18.52 -16.48
CA LEU A 56 7.02 18.44 -15.99
C LEU A 56 6.56 19.75 -15.35
N VAL A 57 5.27 20.08 -15.52
CA VAL A 57 4.60 21.10 -14.72
C VAL A 57 3.58 20.43 -13.80
N LEU A 58 3.92 20.36 -12.51
CA LEU A 58 3.05 19.79 -11.49
C LEU A 58 2.05 20.84 -10.99
N VAL A 59 0.79 20.43 -10.90
CA VAL A 59 -0.32 21.27 -10.45
C VAL A 59 -1.18 20.50 -9.45
N ARG A 60 -1.57 21.13 -8.35
CA ARG A 60 -2.48 20.56 -7.35
C ARG A 60 -3.62 21.52 -7.05
N LYS A 61 -4.84 20.98 -6.93
CA LYS A 61 -6.06 21.73 -6.62
C LYS A 61 -6.16 22.01 -5.11
N ILE A 62 -6.46 23.26 -4.75
CA ILE A 62 -6.94 23.61 -3.41
C ILE A 62 -8.45 23.42 -3.39
N GLY A 63 -8.90 22.49 -2.54
CA GLY A 63 -10.32 22.27 -2.23
C GLY A 63 -10.89 23.32 -1.28
N ALA A 64 -12.22 23.51 -1.27
CA ALA A 64 -12.88 24.43 -0.35
C ALA A 64 -13.07 23.83 1.07
N PRO A 65 -13.22 24.65 2.13
CA PRO A 65 -13.57 24.17 3.46
C PRO A 65 -14.86 23.36 3.45
N GLY A 66 -14.84 22.13 3.99
CA GLY A 66 -16.00 21.23 4.03
C GLY A 66 -16.43 20.64 2.68
N ALA A 67 -15.82 21.08 1.57
CA ALA A 67 -16.14 20.73 0.19
C ALA A 67 -14.85 20.62 -0.65
N PRO A 68 -13.95 19.65 -0.35
CA PRO A 68 -12.65 19.53 -1.01
C PRO A 68 -12.75 19.30 -2.54
N GLU A 69 -13.88 18.76 -3.00
CA GLU A 69 -14.23 18.59 -4.40
C GLU A 69 -14.54 19.90 -5.15
N VAL A 70 -14.80 21.01 -4.45
CA VAL A 70 -14.96 22.34 -5.05
C VAL A 70 -13.59 23.02 -5.22
N ALA A 71 -13.29 23.48 -6.44
CA ALA A 71 -12.00 24.08 -6.79
C ALA A 71 -11.88 25.54 -6.32
N LEU A 72 -11.52 25.73 -5.05
CA LEU A 72 -11.18 27.04 -4.47
C LEU A 72 -9.95 27.67 -5.14
N GLY A 73 -9.00 26.85 -5.60
CA GLY A 73 -7.84 27.33 -6.34
C GLY A 73 -6.93 26.21 -6.85
N ALA A 74 -5.74 26.58 -7.30
CA ALA A 74 -4.67 25.66 -7.67
C ALA A 74 -3.30 26.20 -7.26
N VAL A 75 -2.40 25.31 -6.85
CA VAL A 75 -0.98 25.56 -6.65
C VAL A 75 -0.22 24.99 -7.85
N VAL A 76 0.76 25.74 -8.34
CA VAL A 76 1.65 25.31 -9.43
C VAL A 76 3.09 25.30 -8.94
N ASP A 77 3.80 24.26 -9.36
CA ASP A 77 5.20 23.99 -9.04
C ASP A 77 6.18 25.04 -9.61
N GLY A 78 7.28 25.29 -8.91
CA GLY A 78 8.28 26.31 -9.28
C GLY A 78 9.17 26.71 -8.11
N GLU A 79 10.30 27.39 -8.37
CA GLU A 79 11.16 27.95 -7.30
C GLU A 79 10.43 28.98 -6.43
N ASN A 80 9.48 29.70 -7.05
CA ASN A 80 8.49 30.52 -6.36
C ASN A 80 7.10 29.93 -6.66
N PRO A 81 6.59 28.98 -5.86
CA PRO A 81 5.38 28.23 -6.20
C PRO A 81 4.14 29.13 -6.27
N GLN A 82 3.54 29.22 -7.45
CA GLN A 82 2.41 30.11 -7.69
C GLN A 82 1.11 29.53 -7.12
N THR A 83 0.15 30.39 -6.79
CA THR A 83 -1.14 29.95 -6.27
C THR A 83 -2.25 30.83 -6.81
N VAL A 84 -3.09 30.24 -7.66
CA VAL A 84 -4.22 30.89 -8.30
C VAL A 84 -5.47 30.58 -7.48
N ILE A 85 -6.15 31.59 -6.97
CA ILE A 85 -7.36 31.45 -6.15
C ILE A 85 -8.56 32.00 -6.92
N ASN A 86 -9.69 31.29 -6.88
CA ASN A 86 -10.97 31.82 -7.32
C ASN A 86 -11.59 32.63 -6.17
N GLU A 87 -11.52 33.96 -6.26
CA GLU A 87 -12.00 34.86 -5.21
C GLU A 87 -13.52 34.80 -4.96
N ASP A 88 -14.32 34.36 -5.94
CA ASP A 88 -15.76 34.20 -5.77
C ASP A 88 -16.08 32.92 -4.98
N ILE A 89 -15.39 31.82 -5.31
CA ILE A 89 -15.45 30.59 -4.51
C ILE A 89 -14.85 30.81 -3.12
N ARG A 90 -13.78 31.60 -2.97
CA ARG A 90 -13.20 31.94 -1.66
C ARG A 90 -14.20 32.70 -0.78
N ARG A 91 -14.91 33.68 -1.35
CA ARG A 91 -15.94 34.45 -0.63
C ARG A 91 -17.17 33.60 -0.30
N ALA A 92 -17.61 32.72 -1.21
CA ALA A 92 -18.75 31.84 -0.99
C ALA A 92 -18.49 30.70 0.02
N SER A 93 -17.27 30.16 0.07
CA SER A 93 -16.90 29.01 0.91
C SER A 93 -16.38 29.36 2.31
N GLY A 94 -16.31 30.65 2.67
CA GLY A 94 -15.79 31.10 3.96
C GLY A 94 -14.29 30.84 4.17
N ALA A 95 -13.53 30.60 3.09
CA ALA A 95 -12.12 30.24 3.16
C ALA A 95 -11.24 31.43 3.60
N ASP A 96 -10.77 31.37 4.85
CA ASP A 96 -9.88 32.36 5.44
C ASP A 96 -8.41 32.18 5.01
N ALA A 97 -7.58 33.17 5.33
CA ALA A 97 -6.16 33.16 4.99
C ALA A 97 -5.40 32.00 5.68
N ALA A 98 -5.85 31.57 6.86
CA ALA A 98 -5.20 30.51 7.62
C ALA A 98 -5.49 29.12 7.03
N PHE A 99 -6.72 28.87 6.56
CA PHE A 99 -7.10 27.70 5.78
C PHE A 99 -6.31 27.65 4.48
N LEU A 100 -6.27 28.75 3.72
CA LEU A 100 -5.52 28.82 2.46
C LEU A 100 -4.03 28.57 2.66
N ALA A 101 -3.42 29.13 3.70
CA ALA A 101 -2.02 28.84 4.04
C ALA A 101 -1.80 27.35 4.33
N ARG A 102 -2.62 26.73 5.21
CA ARG A 102 -2.52 25.29 5.54
C ARG A 102 -2.73 24.40 4.32
N ALA A 103 -3.74 24.69 3.49
CA ALA A 103 -4.05 23.93 2.29
C ALA A 103 -2.93 24.05 1.24
N ARG A 104 -2.46 25.27 0.94
CA ARG A 104 -1.30 25.51 0.07
C ARG A 104 -0.07 24.74 0.55
N SER A 105 0.26 24.81 1.84
CA SER A 105 1.41 24.08 2.40
C SER A 105 1.27 22.56 2.34
N ARG A 106 0.05 22.01 2.37
CA ARG A 106 -0.20 20.56 2.18
C ARG A 106 -0.02 20.17 0.71
N GLU A 107 -0.69 20.87 -0.21
CA GLU A 107 -0.59 20.57 -1.64
C GLU A 107 0.83 20.78 -2.18
N LEU A 108 1.59 21.74 -1.64
CA LEU A 108 3.01 21.91 -1.97
C LEU A 108 3.87 20.71 -1.57
N ARG A 109 3.62 20.08 -0.42
CA ARG A 109 4.37 18.88 0.00
C ARG A 109 4.07 17.68 -0.91
N GLU A 110 2.84 17.56 -1.42
CA GLU A 110 2.49 16.53 -2.39
C GLU A 110 3.03 16.82 -3.81
N ILE A 111 3.09 18.10 -4.22
CA ILE A 111 3.84 18.52 -5.41
C ILE A 111 5.31 18.10 -5.28
N GLU A 112 5.98 18.45 -4.19
CA GLU A 112 7.41 18.16 -4.00
C GLU A 112 7.68 16.65 -3.89
N ARG A 113 6.80 15.88 -3.23
CA ARG A 113 6.88 14.41 -3.20
C ARG A 113 6.81 13.82 -4.61
N ARG A 114 5.87 14.27 -5.45
CA ARG A 114 5.76 13.83 -6.85
C ARG A 114 6.91 14.33 -7.72
N ARG A 115 7.47 15.53 -7.43
CA ARG A 115 8.64 16.05 -8.15
C ARG A 115 9.87 15.19 -7.88
N ALA A 116 10.13 14.87 -6.62
CA ALA A 116 11.21 13.98 -6.22
C ALA A 116 11.07 12.58 -6.85
N LEU A 117 9.83 12.07 -6.96
CA LEU A 117 9.53 10.77 -7.55
C LEU A 117 9.68 10.73 -9.08
N TYR A 118 9.12 11.70 -9.81
CA TYR A 118 9.13 11.67 -11.29
C TYR A 118 10.38 12.24 -11.95
N LEU A 119 11.13 13.11 -11.28
CA LEU A 119 12.27 13.82 -11.87
C LEU A 119 13.61 13.54 -11.17
N GLU A 120 13.63 12.76 -10.08
CA GLU A 120 14.85 12.24 -9.46
C GLU A 120 15.91 13.33 -9.15
N GLY A 121 15.45 14.53 -8.79
CA GLY A 121 16.30 15.69 -8.48
C GLY A 121 16.81 16.48 -9.69
N ARG A 122 16.40 16.14 -10.91
CA ARG A 122 16.78 16.88 -12.13
C ARG A 122 16.34 18.36 -12.04
N PRO A 123 17.22 19.31 -12.40
CA PRO A 123 16.91 20.73 -12.35
C PRO A 123 15.76 21.05 -13.31
N ARG A 124 14.92 22.01 -12.92
CA ARG A 124 13.89 22.56 -13.81
C ARG A 124 14.57 23.07 -15.08
N ILE A 125 13.93 22.84 -16.22
CA ILE A 125 14.28 23.61 -17.41
C ILE A 125 13.68 25.01 -17.22
N ASP A 126 14.52 26.03 -17.35
CA ASP A 126 14.06 27.42 -17.28
C ASP A 126 13.34 27.79 -18.60
N PRO A 127 12.04 28.17 -18.57
CA PRO A 127 11.33 28.64 -19.74
C PRO A 127 11.77 30.04 -20.20
N ALA A 128 12.54 30.79 -19.40
CA ALA A 128 12.92 32.17 -19.72
C ALA A 128 13.56 32.30 -21.12
N GLY A 129 12.97 33.15 -21.96
CA GLY A 129 13.44 33.39 -23.33
C GLY A 129 13.19 32.23 -24.32
N ARG A 130 12.46 31.18 -23.94
CA ARG A 130 12.20 29.99 -24.77
C ARG A 130 10.75 29.90 -25.25
N THR A 131 10.51 29.06 -26.26
CA THR A 131 9.17 28.61 -26.63
C THR A 131 8.76 27.42 -25.76
N ALA A 132 7.83 27.64 -24.84
CA ALA A 132 7.34 26.60 -23.93
C ALA A 132 6.08 25.92 -24.50
N ILE A 133 6.13 24.59 -24.65
CA ILE A 133 5.05 23.76 -25.20
C ILE A 133 4.44 22.94 -24.05
N ILE A 134 3.23 23.31 -23.62
CA ILE A 134 2.50 22.65 -22.54
C ILE A 134 1.66 21.51 -23.14
N VAL A 135 1.82 20.28 -22.62
CA VAL A 135 1.26 19.05 -23.21
C VAL A 135 0.43 18.25 -22.20
N ASP A 136 -0.72 17.74 -22.66
CA ASP A 136 -1.60 16.81 -21.92
C ASP A 136 -2.27 15.80 -22.89
N ASP A 137 -2.81 14.68 -22.41
CA ASP A 137 -3.45 13.67 -23.30
C ASP A 137 -4.85 14.08 -23.80
N GLY A 138 -5.49 15.01 -23.10
CA GLY A 138 -6.63 15.77 -23.58
C GLY A 138 -7.18 16.74 -22.54
N LEU A 139 -7.93 17.76 -22.98
CA LEU A 139 -8.55 18.72 -22.08
C LEU A 139 -10.03 18.40 -21.92
N ALA A 140 -10.48 18.13 -20.68
CA ALA A 140 -11.91 18.15 -20.36
C ALA A 140 -12.39 19.58 -20.05
N THR A 141 -11.83 20.20 -19.01
CA THR A 141 -12.19 21.56 -18.54
C THR A 141 -11.05 22.57 -18.65
N GLY A 142 -9.82 22.13 -18.94
CA GLY A 142 -8.66 22.99 -19.12
C GLY A 142 -8.05 23.62 -17.85
N ALA A 143 -8.69 23.51 -16.68
CA ALA A 143 -8.28 24.22 -15.46
C ALA A 143 -6.81 23.97 -15.05
N THR A 144 -6.32 22.73 -15.15
CA THR A 144 -4.93 22.36 -14.83
C THR A 144 -3.94 23.00 -15.80
N ALA A 145 -4.22 22.91 -17.11
CA ALA A 145 -3.40 23.53 -18.15
C ALA A 145 -3.41 25.07 -18.07
N LYS A 146 -4.54 25.67 -17.69
CA LYS A 146 -4.71 27.12 -17.47
C LYS A 146 -3.84 27.63 -16.33
N ALA A 147 -3.71 26.86 -15.24
CA ALA A 147 -2.78 27.15 -14.16
C ALA A 147 -1.31 26.99 -14.61
N ALA A 148 -0.98 25.90 -15.31
CA ALA A 148 0.36 25.63 -15.84
C ALA A 148 0.87 26.74 -16.79
N LEU A 149 0.06 27.13 -17.77
CA LEU A 149 0.36 28.23 -18.70
C LEU A 149 0.59 29.57 -17.98
N GLY A 150 -0.25 29.89 -16.99
CA GLY A 150 -0.10 31.10 -16.18
C GLY A 150 1.24 31.15 -15.44
N ALA A 151 1.66 30.04 -14.84
CA ALA A 151 2.94 29.95 -14.14
C ALA A 151 4.14 30.06 -15.11
N ILE A 152 4.14 29.30 -16.20
CA ILE A 152 5.21 29.31 -17.22
C ILE A 152 5.36 30.70 -17.87
N LYS A 153 4.25 31.42 -18.09
CA LYS A 153 4.29 32.78 -18.64
C LYS A 153 4.84 33.81 -17.65
N LEU A 154 4.56 33.65 -16.36
CA LEU A 154 5.17 34.44 -15.28
C LEU A 154 6.67 34.15 -15.08
N GLN A 155 7.13 32.96 -15.49
CA GLN A 155 8.55 32.57 -15.49
C GLN A 155 9.32 33.07 -16.74
N GLY A 156 8.72 33.93 -17.57
CA GLY A 156 9.44 34.63 -18.66
C GLY A 156 9.53 33.86 -19.98
N ALA A 157 8.65 32.88 -20.22
CA ALA A 157 8.53 32.22 -21.52
C ALA A 157 8.36 33.25 -22.66
N LEU A 158 9.17 33.15 -23.71
CA LEU A 158 9.11 34.02 -24.89
C LEU A 158 7.79 33.80 -25.67
N ARG A 159 7.30 32.56 -25.67
CA ARG A 159 6.05 32.14 -26.30
C ARG A 159 5.50 30.91 -25.61
N THR A 160 4.19 30.89 -25.33
CA THR A 160 3.50 29.73 -24.75
C THR A 160 2.59 29.05 -25.78
N ILE A 161 2.74 27.74 -25.95
CA ILE A 161 1.92 26.93 -26.86
C ILE A 161 1.24 25.84 -26.03
N LEU A 162 -0.07 25.67 -26.19
CA LEU A 162 -0.82 24.54 -25.64
C LEU A 162 -1.02 23.49 -26.72
N ALA A 163 -0.42 22.31 -26.58
CA ALA A 163 -0.48 21.24 -27.55
C ALA A 163 -1.18 20.02 -26.96
N VAL A 164 -2.36 19.65 -27.49
CA VAL A 164 -3.17 18.54 -26.97
C VAL A 164 -3.83 17.73 -28.11
N PRO A 165 -4.00 16.40 -27.96
CA PRO A 165 -4.69 15.60 -28.96
C PRO A 165 -6.18 15.96 -29.10
N VAL A 166 -6.91 16.10 -28.00
CA VAL A 166 -8.37 16.32 -28.01
C VAL A 166 -8.84 17.31 -26.95
N ALA A 167 -9.84 18.13 -27.31
CA ALA A 167 -10.53 19.04 -26.37
C ALA A 167 -11.91 19.46 -26.91
N PRO A 168 -12.92 19.75 -26.06
CA PRO A 168 -14.17 20.35 -26.49
C PRO A 168 -13.97 21.80 -26.95
N ARG A 169 -14.75 22.25 -27.95
CA ARG A 169 -14.65 23.63 -28.48
C ARG A 169 -14.82 24.72 -27.41
N ALA A 170 -15.66 24.48 -26.41
CA ALA A 170 -15.89 25.43 -25.32
C ALA A 170 -14.63 25.64 -24.46
N ALA A 171 -13.92 24.57 -24.10
CA ALA A 171 -12.64 24.67 -23.38
C ALA A 171 -11.58 25.37 -24.25
N LEU A 172 -11.47 25.01 -25.53
CA LEU A 172 -10.56 25.67 -26.47
C LEU A 172 -10.85 27.17 -26.64
N ALA A 173 -12.08 27.63 -26.43
CA ALA A 173 -12.43 29.05 -26.50
C ALA A 173 -11.93 29.82 -25.26
N ASP A 174 -12.09 29.27 -24.05
CA ASP A 174 -11.58 29.86 -22.80
C ASP A 174 -10.03 29.90 -22.77
N MET A 175 -9.38 28.84 -23.26
CA MET A 175 -7.90 28.74 -23.27
C MET A 175 -7.21 29.78 -24.16
N ARG A 176 -7.91 30.41 -25.12
CA ARG A 176 -7.35 31.46 -26.00
C ARG A 176 -6.90 32.72 -25.27
N GLY A 177 -7.36 32.95 -24.04
CA GLY A 177 -6.86 34.03 -23.18
C GLY A 177 -5.55 33.70 -22.46
N HIS A 178 -5.06 32.46 -22.55
CA HIS A 178 -4.03 31.92 -21.65
C HIS A 178 -2.81 31.29 -22.33
N ALA A 179 -2.91 30.90 -23.61
CA ALA A 179 -1.78 30.49 -24.44
C ALA A 179 -1.62 31.43 -25.66
N ASP A 180 -0.39 31.63 -26.12
CA ASP A 180 -0.11 32.45 -27.31
C ASP A 180 -0.42 31.71 -28.63
N GLU A 181 -0.46 30.38 -28.60
CA GLU A 181 -1.02 29.53 -29.64
C GLU A 181 -1.60 28.23 -29.04
N ILE A 182 -2.59 27.62 -29.71
CA ILE A 182 -3.19 26.34 -29.30
C ILE A 182 -3.19 25.38 -30.50
N VAL A 183 -2.52 24.24 -30.35
CA VAL A 183 -2.47 23.15 -31.32
C VAL A 183 -3.33 22.00 -30.79
N CYS A 184 -4.54 21.85 -31.35
CA CYS A 184 -5.45 20.75 -31.02
C CYS A 184 -5.70 19.90 -32.26
N LEU A 185 -5.54 18.57 -32.18
CA LEU A 185 -5.82 17.69 -33.33
C LEU A 185 -7.32 17.51 -33.55
N HIS A 186 -8.08 17.23 -32.49
CA HIS A 186 -9.53 17.04 -32.55
C HIS A 186 -10.28 18.02 -31.61
N ALA A 187 -10.92 19.03 -32.21
CA ALA A 187 -11.79 19.97 -31.50
C ALA A 187 -13.23 19.43 -31.47
N ALA A 188 -13.58 18.73 -30.39
CA ALA A 188 -14.82 17.97 -30.28
C ALA A 188 -16.07 18.86 -30.08
N ASP A 189 -17.14 18.52 -30.82
CA ASP A 189 -18.49 19.08 -30.65
C ASP A 189 -19.38 18.22 -29.73
N ARG A 190 -19.00 16.96 -29.51
CA ARG A 190 -19.57 16.05 -28.49
C ARG A 190 -18.40 15.42 -27.74
N PHE A 191 -18.30 15.68 -26.45
CA PHE A 191 -17.16 15.26 -25.64
C PHE A 191 -17.67 14.58 -24.36
N HIS A 192 -17.32 13.30 -24.18
CA HIS A 192 -17.76 12.48 -23.05
C HIS A 192 -16.62 12.10 -22.10
N GLY A 193 -15.41 12.64 -22.33
CA GLY A 193 -14.18 12.28 -21.62
C GLY A 193 -13.03 11.99 -22.59
N VAL A 194 -11.78 12.18 -22.14
CA VAL A 194 -10.58 12.05 -22.98
C VAL A 194 -10.42 10.63 -23.53
N GLY A 195 -10.56 9.61 -22.67
CA GLY A 195 -10.37 8.20 -23.05
C GLY A 195 -11.32 7.68 -24.15
N GLY A 196 -12.46 8.35 -24.42
CA GLY A 196 -13.35 7.97 -25.52
C GLY A 196 -12.72 8.09 -26.93
N PHE A 197 -11.65 8.89 -27.03
CA PHE A 197 -10.87 9.16 -28.24
C PHE A 197 -9.60 8.29 -28.37
N TYR A 198 -9.45 7.29 -27.49
CA TYR A 198 -8.35 6.33 -27.50
C TYR A 198 -8.88 4.90 -27.62
N ALA A 199 -8.06 3.96 -28.11
CA ALA A 199 -8.36 2.54 -28.11
C ALA A 199 -7.80 1.86 -26.84
N ASP A 200 -6.54 2.14 -26.50
CA ASP A 200 -5.97 1.92 -25.18
C ASP A 200 -5.89 3.26 -24.41
N PHE A 201 -6.53 3.27 -23.23
CA PHE A 201 -6.49 4.37 -22.27
C PHE A 201 -6.34 3.85 -20.84
N HIS A 202 -5.48 2.84 -20.63
CA HIS A 202 -5.11 2.39 -19.28
C HIS A 202 -4.63 3.56 -18.40
N GLN A 203 -4.78 3.40 -17.08
CA GLN A 203 -4.25 4.35 -16.12
C GLN A 203 -2.77 4.09 -15.91
N LEU A 204 -1.92 5.00 -16.42
CA LEU A 204 -0.49 4.94 -16.22
C LEU A 204 -0.15 4.88 -14.73
N THR A 205 0.81 4.05 -14.33
CA THR A 205 1.38 4.04 -12.98
C THR A 205 2.45 5.12 -12.80
N ASP A 206 2.96 5.28 -11.58
CA ASP A 206 4.10 6.19 -11.34
C ASP A 206 5.40 5.61 -11.96
N GLU A 207 5.58 4.29 -11.92
CA GLU A 207 6.71 3.55 -12.51
C GLU A 207 6.72 3.64 -14.05
N GLU A 208 5.56 3.46 -14.70
CA GLU A 208 5.43 3.63 -16.16
C GLU A 208 5.74 5.07 -16.59
N THR A 209 5.29 6.04 -15.79
CA THR A 209 5.57 7.47 -16.01
C THR A 209 7.06 7.78 -15.89
N ILE A 210 7.73 7.21 -14.88
CA ILE A 210 9.19 7.32 -14.69
C ILE A 210 9.94 6.63 -15.83
N GLY A 211 9.50 5.44 -16.26
CA GLY A 211 10.10 4.70 -17.37
C GLY A 211 10.08 5.48 -18.69
N LEU A 212 8.94 6.12 -19.00
CA LEU A 212 8.79 7.00 -20.17
C LEU A 212 9.68 8.25 -20.09
N LEU A 213 9.86 8.82 -18.89
CA LEU A 213 10.76 9.95 -18.68
C LEU A 213 12.23 9.54 -18.79
N ARG A 214 12.64 8.43 -18.16
CA ARG A 214 13.99 7.85 -18.28
C ARG A 214 14.36 7.54 -19.74
N GLN A 215 13.41 7.07 -20.55
CA GLN A 215 13.58 6.86 -22.00
C GLN A 215 13.83 8.14 -22.83
N ALA A 216 13.55 9.34 -22.29
CA ALA A 216 13.86 10.60 -22.97
C ALA A 216 15.35 11.00 -22.87
N TRP A 217 16.17 10.24 -22.12
CA TRP A 217 17.38 10.77 -21.49
C TRP A 217 18.69 9.97 -21.72
N THR A 218 18.74 8.93 -22.59
CA THR A 218 19.78 7.86 -22.52
C THR A 218 20.57 7.43 -23.79
N GLU A 219 20.43 8.01 -24.99
CA GLU A 219 21.00 7.42 -26.24
C GLU A 219 22.41 7.93 -26.71
N ARG A 220 23.47 7.06 -26.78
CA ARG A 220 24.68 7.04 -27.71
C ARG A 220 25.82 6.03 -27.28
N PRO A 221 26.55 5.24 -28.16
CA PRO A 221 27.42 4.04 -27.81
C PRO A 221 28.94 4.06 -28.25
N ALA A 222 29.83 3.01 -28.21
CA ALA A 222 30.24 1.86 -27.29
C ALA A 222 31.12 0.75 -28.03
N ASP A 223 32.19 0.09 -27.48
CA ASP A 223 32.92 -1.05 -28.17
C ASP A 223 33.89 -2.05 -27.39
N ASP A 224 33.94 -3.35 -27.78
CA ASP A 224 34.97 -4.47 -27.64
C ASP A 224 35.42 -5.19 -26.28
N THR A 225 36.22 -6.30 -26.36
CA THR A 225 36.01 -7.67 -25.72
C THR A 225 36.96 -8.27 -24.59
N THR A 226 37.62 -9.46 -24.74
CA THR A 226 37.56 -10.65 -23.77
C THR A 226 38.83 -11.57 -23.52
N SER A 227 38.83 -12.49 -22.52
CA SER A 227 39.78 -13.66 -22.26
C SER A 227 39.29 -14.65 -21.12
N PRO A 228 39.86 -15.88 -20.91
CA PRO A 228 39.52 -16.79 -19.78
C PRO A 228 40.71 -17.30 -18.90
N LEU A 229 40.68 -17.08 -17.58
CA LEU A 229 41.65 -17.71 -16.62
C LEU A 229 40.97 -18.40 -15.39
N PRO A 230 41.24 -18.22 -14.06
CA PRO A 230 40.56 -18.99 -12.99
C PRO A 230 39.11 -18.51 -12.78
N SER A 231 38.22 -19.07 -13.59
CA SER A 231 37.21 -18.32 -14.36
C SER A 231 37.38 -16.80 -14.35
N HIS A 232 38.60 -16.31 -14.67
CA HIS A 232 38.82 -14.92 -15.00
C HIS A 232 38.27 -14.66 -16.39
N ARG A 233 36.93 -14.60 -16.48
CA ARG A 233 36.16 -14.45 -17.71
C ARG A 233 35.54 -13.06 -17.72
N ALA A 234 35.72 -12.37 -18.84
CA ALA A 234 34.86 -11.26 -19.19
C ALA A 234 33.43 -11.80 -19.37
N ILE A 235 32.46 -11.19 -18.72
CA ILE A 235 31.03 -11.49 -18.81
C ILE A 235 30.26 -10.23 -19.21
N GLU A 236 29.07 -10.42 -19.76
CA GLU A 236 28.13 -9.34 -20.02
C GLU A 236 26.82 -9.64 -19.28
N VAL A 237 26.42 -8.74 -18.38
CA VAL A 237 25.19 -8.88 -17.60
C VAL A 237 24.00 -8.42 -18.45
N PRO A 238 23.00 -9.28 -18.73
CA PRO A 238 21.78 -8.89 -19.44
C PRO A 238 20.77 -8.19 -18.50
N PRO A 239 19.85 -7.35 -19.03
CA PRO A 239 19.63 -7.08 -20.45
C PRO A 239 20.54 -6.02 -21.10
N HIS A 240 21.30 -5.21 -20.35
CA HIS A 240 22.05 -4.07 -20.93
C HIS A 240 23.45 -4.42 -21.43
N GLY A 241 23.96 -5.62 -21.18
CA GLY A 241 25.29 -6.07 -21.61
C GLY A 241 26.43 -5.46 -20.79
N LEU A 242 26.26 -5.33 -19.47
CA LEU A 242 27.25 -4.67 -18.62
C LEU A 242 28.54 -5.51 -18.56
N LYS A 243 29.64 -4.97 -19.09
CA LYS A 243 30.96 -5.62 -19.13
C LYS A 243 31.50 -5.81 -17.71
N GLY A 244 31.75 -7.04 -17.31
CA GLY A 244 32.31 -7.38 -16.01
C GLY A 244 33.48 -8.35 -16.10
N ASP A 245 34.51 -8.14 -15.28
CA ASP A 245 35.59 -9.12 -15.06
C ASP A 245 35.25 -9.93 -13.80
N LEU A 246 34.74 -11.14 -14.00
CA LEU A 246 34.56 -12.12 -12.93
C LEU A 246 35.91 -12.80 -12.65
N HIS A 247 36.20 -13.14 -11.39
CA HIS A 247 37.27 -14.06 -10.98
C HIS A 247 36.73 -15.00 -9.91
N VAL A 248 36.89 -16.32 -10.09
CA VAL A 248 36.46 -17.33 -9.11
C VAL A 248 37.64 -18.22 -8.71
N PRO A 249 38.16 -18.11 -7.47
CA PRO A 249 39.16 -19.05 -6.98
C PRO A 249 38.53 -20.43 -6.79
N ALA A 250 39.33 -21.50 -6.85
CA ALA A 250 38.84 -22.89 -6.89
C ALA A 250 38.00 -23.36 -5.68
N ALA A 251 37.95 -22.59 -4.59
CA ALA A 251 37.07 -22.80 -3.45
C ALA A 251 36.63 -21.42 -2.90
N PRO A 252 35.60 -20.79 -3.49
CA PRO A 252 35.22 -19.42 -3.15
C PRO A 252 34.48 -19.35 -1.81
N ARG A 253 35.00 -18.53 -0.88
CA ARG A 253 34.43 -18.32 0.47
C ARG A 253 33.19 -17.43 0.49
N GLY A 254 32.89 -16.80 -0.64
CA GLY A 254 31.88 -15.75 -0.84
C GLY A 254 32.23 -14.96 -2.11
N LEU A 255 31.31 -14.12 -2.57
CA LEU A 255 31.46 -13.28 -3.77
C LEU A 255 31.42 -11.80 -3.38
N VAL A 256 32.35 -11.00 -3.91
CA VAL A 256 32.36 -9.53 -3.75
C VAL A 256 32.15 -8.85 -5.10
N LEU A 257 31.01 -8.18 -5.26
CA LEU A 257 30.69 -7.34 -6.42
C LEU A 257 31.19 -5.92 -6.17
N PHE A 258 32.03 -5.40 -7.06
CA PHE A 258 32.63 -4.07 -6.93
C PHE A 258 31.77 -3.00 -7.62
N ALA A 259 31.33 -2.03 -6.84
CA ALA A 259 30.76 -0.78 -7.31
C ALA A 259 31.86 0.29 -7.35
N HIS A 260 32.41 0.55 -8.54
CA HIS A 260 33.42 1.60 -8.71
C HIS A 260 32.77 2.99 -8.81
N GLY A 261 33.61 4.04 -8.75
CA GLY A 261 33.15 5.42 -8.58
C GLY A 261 33.51 6.34 -9.75
N SER A 262 33.18 7.62 -9.60
CA SER A 262 33.28 8.65 -10.64
C SER A 262 34.65 8.69 -11.35
N GLY A 263 34.65 8.40 -12.65
CA GLY A 263 35.86 8.39 -13.49
C GLY A 263 36.72 7.11 -13.36
N SER A 264 36.19 6.08 -12.73
CA SER A 264 36.77 4.73 -12.62
C SER A 264 36.06 3.77 -13.59
N SER A 265 36.69 2.62 -13.85
CA SER A 265 36.06 1.44 -14.45
C SER A 265 36.42 0.19 -13.64
N ARG A 266 35.99 -1.00 -14.08
CA ARG A 266 36.44 -2.30 -13.57
C ARG A 266 37.96 -2.47 -13.63
N LEU A 267 38.63 -1.80 -14.58
CA LEU A 267 40.09 -1.82 -14.79
C LEU A 267 40.88 -0.92 -13.81
N SER A 268 40.21 -0.31 -12.82
CA SER A 268 40.82 0.62 -11.87
C SER A 268 41.92 -0.03 -11.04
N PRO A 269 43.20 0.41 -11.13
CA PRO A 269 44.32 -0.26 -10.47
C PRO A 269 44.14 -0.43 -8.95
N ARG A 270 43.48 0.54 -8.29
CA ARG A 270 43.14 0.46 -6.87
C ARG A 270 42.10 -0.61 -6.54
N ASN A 271 41.10 -0.80 -7.40
CA ASN A 271 40.05 -1.81 -7.17
C ASN A 271 40.53 -3.20 -7.59
N VAL A 272 41.33 -3.29 -8.67
CA VAL A 272 42.03 -4.51 -9.09
C VAL A 272 42.99 -4.99 -7.99
N ALA A 273 43.77 -4.10 -7.35
CA ALA A 273 44.64 -4.47 -6.23
C ALA A 273 43.85 -5.00 -5.01
N VAL A 274 42.75 -4.33 -4.63
CA VAL A 274 41.86 -4.81 -3.55
C VAL A 274 41.24 -6.16 -3.91
N ALA A 275 40.78 -6.34 -5.15
CA ALA A 275 40.21 -7.60 -5.62
C ALA A 275 41.24 -8.72 -5.61
N GLN A 276 42.45 -8.51 -6.14
CA GLN A 276 43.54 -9.49 -6.13
C GLN A 276 43.91 -9.93 -4.70
N ALA A 277 43.91 -9.00 -3.73
CA ALA A 277 44.13 -9.32 -2.32
C ALA A 277 42.97 -10.14 -1.71
N LEU A 278 41.71 -9.86 -2.10
CA LEU A 278 40.54 -10.66 -1.70
C LEU A 278 40.56 -12.06 -2.36
N ASN A 279 40.97 -12.17 -3.63
CA ASN A 279 41.17 -13.45 -4.32
C ASN A 279 42.27 -14.27 -3.61
N GLY A 280 43.37 -13.63 -3.21
CA GLY A 280 44.43 -14.23 -2.39
C GLY A 280 43.98 -14.69 -1.00
N ARG A 281 42.84 -14.22 -0.50
CA ARG A 281 42.17 -14.68 0.73
C ARG A 281 41.02 -15.68 0.49
N GLY A 282 40.77 -16.05 -0.76
CA GLY A 282 39.78 -17.04 -1.16
C GLY A 282 38.39 -16.50 -1.54
N PHE A 283 38.24 -15.20 -1.81
CA PHE A 283 36.97 -14.64 -2.29
C PHE A 283 36.88 -14.64 -3.82
N ALA A 284 35.71 -14.98 -4.36
CA ALA A 284 35.36 -14.63 -5.71
C ALA A 284 35.10 -13.12 -5.80
N THR A 285 35.37 -12.51 -6.94
CA THR A 285 35.17 -11.07 -7.16
C THR A 285 34.60 -10.81 -8.54
N LEU A 286 33.60 -9.94 -8.64
CA LEU A 286 33.10 -9.42 -9.91
C LEU A 286 33.38 -7.91 -9.96
N LEU A 287 34.25 -7.48 -10.87
CA LEU A 287 34.51 -6.08 -11.15
C LEU A 287 33.66 -5.68 -12.34
N LEU A 288 32.54 -5.00 -12.08
CA LEU A 288 31.55 -4.68 -13.09
C LEU A 288 31.63 -3.22 -13.51
N ASP A 289 31.52 -2.95 -14.81
CA ASP A 289 31.18 -1.61 -15.28
C ASP A 289 29.70 -1.34 -15.08
N LEU A 290 29.38 -0.59 -14.03
CA LEU A 290 28.02 -0.17 -13.64
C LEU A 290 27.34 0.79 -14.63
N LEU A 291 27.96 1.00 -15.79
CA LEU A 291 27.45 1.77 -16.91
C LEU A 291 27.88 1.04 -18.17
N THR A 292 27.00 0.96 -19.15
CA THR A 292 27.41 0.64 -20.51
C THR A 292 28.40 1.70 -21.00
N GLU A 293 29.23 1.34 -21.97
CA GLU A 293 30.23 2.27 -22.52
C GLU A 293 29.58 3.49 -23.21
N ALA A 294 28.34 3.31 -23.68
CA ALA A 294 27.40 4.35 -24.04
C ALA A 294 27.22 5.40 -22.93
N GLU A 295 26.75 4.94 -21.77
CA GLU A 295 26.48 5.76 -20.60
C GLU A 295 27.76 6.35 -19.97
N ALA A 296 28.90 5.65 -20.05
CA ALA A 296 30.17 6.07 -19.47
C ALA A 296 30.79 7.29 -20.17
N HIS A 297 30.39 7.60 -21.41
CA HIS A 297 30.79 8.84 -22.10
C HIS A 297 30.22 10.09 -21.40
N ASP A 298 29.04 9.98 -20.76
CA ASP A 298 28.52 11.05 -19.93
C ASP A 298 29.04 10.92 -18.49
N ARG A 299 30.00 11.77 -18.15
CA ARG A 299 30.58 11.87 -16.80
C ARG A 299 29.58 12.25 -15.71
N ARG A 300 28.31 12.55 -16.01
CA ARG A 300 27.25 12.70 -15.01
C ARG A 300 26.75 11.34 -14.49
N ASN A 301 26.66 10.33 -15.36
CA ASN A 301 26.12 9.02 -15.02
C ASN A 301 26.95 8.30 -13.95
N VAL A 302 28.26 8.56 -13.87
CA VAL A 302 29.14 8.02 -12.80
C VAL A 302 28.98 8.72 -11.43
N PHE A 303 28.06 9.68 -11.33
CA PHE A 303 27.53 10.27 -10.08
C PHE A 303 26.02 10.00 -9.90
N ASP A 304 25.36 9.38 -10.88
CA ASP A 304 23.94 9.03 -10.83
C ASP A 304 23.78 7.77 -9.97
N ILE A 305 23.60 7.97 -8.68
CA ILE A 305 23.55 6.89 -7.70
C ILE A 305 22.39 5.90 -7.94
N PRO A 306 21.16 6.34 -8.27
CA PRO A 306 20.09 5.45 -8.71
C PRO A 306 20.48 4.58 -9.91
N LEU A 307 21.01 5.17 -10.99
CA LEU A 307 21.43 4.40 -12.17
C LEU A 307 22.50 3.35 -11.82
N LEU A 308 23.53 3.76 -11.08
CA LEU A 308 24.59 2.86 -10.63
C LEU A 308 24.07 1.76 -9.67
N ALA A 309 22.98 2.01 -8.94
CA ALA A 309 22.32 1.03 -8.08
C ALA A 309 21.46 0.04 -8.88
N ASP A 310 20.63 0.54 -9.81
CA ASP A 310 19.84 -0.30 -10.74
C ASP A 310 20.75 -1.29 -11.50
N ARG A 311 21.97 -0.86 -11.85
CA ARG A 311 23.01 -1.67 -12.52
C ARG A 311 23.64 -2.73 -11.59
N LEU A 312 23.65 -2.52 -10.27
CA LEU A 312 24.02 -3.54 -9.26
C LEU A 312 22.86 -4.52 -8.97
N LEU A 313 21.61 -4.07 -9.09
CA LEU A 313 20.43 -4.95 -9.07
C LEU A 313 20.46 -5.90 -10.26
N GLU A 314 20.68 -5.37 -11.46
CA GLU A 314 20.86 -6.13 -12.71
C GLU A 314 21.98 -7.19 -12.57
N ALA A 315 23.13 -6.80 -12.04
CA ALA A 315 24.24 -7.70 -11.73
C ALA A 315 23.88 -8.81 -10.73
N THR A 316 23.11 -8.47 -9.70
CA THR A 316 22.70 -9.43 -8.65
C THR A 316 21.68 -10.43 -9.18
N LEU A 317 20.78 -10.01 -10.08
CA LEU A 317 19.87 -10.91 -10.79
C LEU A 317 20.64 -11.92 -11.65
N TRP A 318 21.67 -11.49 -12.38
CA TRP A 318 22.55 -12.40 -13.14
C TRP A 318 23.36 -13.34 -12.25
N ILE A 319 23.96 -12.84 -11.16
CA ILE A 319 24.67 -13.67 -10.16
C ILE A 319 23.78 -14.81 -9.64
N ASN A 320 22.50 -14.54 -9.41
CA ASN A 320 21.53 -15.54 -8.94
C ASN A 320 21.13 -16.55 -10.03
N GLY A 321 21.41 -16.29 -11.31
CA GLY A 321 21.20 -17.21 -12.43
C GLY A 321 22.40 -18.11 -12.75
N GLU A 322 23.60 -17.78 -12.27
CA GLU A 322 24.83 -18.56 -12.50
C GLU A 322 25.00 -19.65 -11.42
N PRO A 323 24.97 -20.96 -11.75
CA PRO A 323 24.98 -22.04 -10.74
C PRO A 323 26.20 -22.04 -9.81
N ASP A 324 27.37 -21.63 -10.32
CA ASP A 324 28.63 -21.58 -9.55
C ASP A 324 28.70 -20.37 -8.60
N LEU A 325 27.74 -19.42 -8.67
CA LEU A 325 27.73 -18.17 -7.92
C LEU A 325 26.48 -17.98 -7.04
N ALA A 326 25.33 -18.56 -7.41
CA ALA A 326 24.05 -18.31 -6.76
C ALA A 326 24.07 -18.56 -5.23
N GLU A 327 24.65 -19.69 -4.81
CA GLU A 327 24.76 -20.11 -3.39
C GLU A 327 25.80 -19.31 -2.58
N LEU A 328 26.61 -18.45 -3.22
CA LEU A 328 27.60 -17.64 -2.51
C LEU A 328 26.95 -16.44 -1.81
N LYS A 329 27.33 -16.23 -0.54
CA LYS A 329 27.07 -14.96 0.15
C LYS A 329 27.71 -13.81 -0.63
N LEU A 330 26.89 -12.82 -0.98
CA LEU A 330 27.26 -11.68 -1.81
C LEU A 330 27.54 -10.46 -0.93
N GLY A 331 28.72 -9.86 -1.08
CA GLY A 331 29.06 -8.55 -0.53
C GLY A 331 29.26 -7.50 -1.60
N LEU A 332 29.03 -6.22 -1.28
CA LEU A 332 29.27 -5.10 -2.18
C LEU A 332 30.48 -4.27 -1.71
N PHE A 333 31.46 -4.03 -2.59
CA PHE A 333 32.57 -3.11 -2.34
C PHE A 333 32.38 -1.82 -3.15
N GLY A 334 31.94 -0.76 -2.49
CA GLY A 334 31.72 0.56 -3.06
C GLY A 334 32.90 1.50 -2.90
N ALA A 335 33.32 2.17 -3.98
CA ALA A 335 34.40 3.15 -3.97
C ALA A 335 33.91 4.54 -4.42
N SER A 336 34.22 5.60 -3.65
CA SER A 336 33.76 6.98 -3.93
C SER A 336 32.23 7.04 -4.15
N THR A 337 31.73 7.51 -5.30
CA THR A 337 30.28 7.48 -5.63
C THR A 337 29.69 6.06 -5.64
N GLY A 338 30.47 5.04 -6.02
CA GLY A 338 30.07 3.64 -5.97
C GLY A 338 29.72 3.13 -4.56
N ALA A 339 30.11 3.83 -3.50
CA ALA A 339 29.63 3.56 -2.14
C ALA A 339 28.17 3.98 -1.93
N GLY A 340 27.73 5.09 -2.54
CA GLY A 340 26.32 5.46 -2.58
C GLY A 340 25.52 4.43 -3.37
N ALA A 341 26.04 3.98 -4.52
CA ALA A 341 25.40 2.97 -5.35
C ALA A 341 25.28 1.61 -4.64
N ALA A 342 26.36 1.15 -4.01
CA ALA A 342 26.37 -0.10 -3.23
C ALA A 342 25.38 -0.07 -2.06
N LEU A 343 25.23 1.07 -1.38
CA LEU A 343 24.29 1.19 -0.27
C LEU A 343 22.85 1.37 -0.73
N MET A 344 22.61 2.06 -1.84
CA MET A 344 21.28 2.10 -2.44
C MET A 344 20.85 0.71 -2.95
N ALA A 345 21.73 0.00 -3.66
CA ALA A 345 21.49 -1.38 -4.09
C ALA A 345 21.27 -2.35 -2.92
N ALA A 346 22.05 -2.25 -1.84
CA ALA A 346 21.87 -3.06 -0.63
C ALA A 346 20.60 -2.76 0.18
N ALA A 347 19.92 -1.64 -0.09
CA ALA A 347 18.62 -1.31 0.49
C ALA A 347 17.43 -1.82 -0.34
N GLU A 348 17.58 -1.96 -1.66
CA GLU A 348 16.54 -2.56 -2.52
C GLU A 348 16.67 -4.10 -2.62
N LEU A 349 17.90 -4.63 -2.53
CA LEU A 349 18.22 -6.07 -2.54
C LEU A 349 18.15 -6.71 -1.13
N ASP A 350 17.13 -6.35 -0.35
CA ASP A 350 17.05 -6.69 1.08
C ASP A 350 17.24 -8.20 1.34
N GLY A 351 18.04 -8.53 2.35
CA GLY A 351 18.44 -9.89 2.72
C GLY A 351 19.44 -10.60 1.78
N ARG A 352 19.60 -10.19 0.51
CA ARG A 352 20.55 -10.85 -0.42
C ARG A 352 22.00 -10.41 -0.19
N ILE A 353 22.21 -9.14 0.15
CA ILE A 353 23.54 -8.58 0.40
C ILE A 353 23.95 -8.85 1.85
N SER A 354 24.99 -9.67 2.03
CA SER A 354 25.48 -10.11 3.34
C SER A 354 26.47 -9.13 4.00
N ALA A 355 27.05 -8.19 3.25
CA ALA A 355 27.88 -7.09 3.78
C ALA A 355 28.13 -6.00 2.74
N VAL A 356 28.39 -4.77 3.18
CA VAL A 356 28.86 -3.66 2.34
C VAL A 356 30.15 -3.05 2.90
N VAL A 357 31.08 -2.68 2.03
CA VAL A 357 32.25 -1.87 2.36
C VAL A 357 32.29 -0.62 1.48
N SER A 358 32.50 0.55 2.09
CA SER A 358 32.63 1.85 1.44
C SER A 358 34.07 2.37 1.62
N ARG A 359 34.83 2.56 0.52
CA ARG A 359 36.19 3.14 0.54
C ARG A 359 36.19 4.56 -0.03
N GLY A 360 36.60 5.53 0.79
CA GLY A 360 36.62 6.96 0.41
C GLY A 360 35.23 7.42 -0.05
N GLY A 361 34.20 6.74 0.45
CA GLY A 361 32.91 6.70 -0.20
C GLY A 361 32.08 7.94 0.07
N ARG A 362 31.07 8.13 -0.77
CA ARG A 362 29.99 9.09 -0.54
C ARG A 362 28.69 8.35 -0.19
N PRO A 363 28.63 7.66 0.97
CA PRO A 363 27.44 6.91 1.38
C PRO A 363 26.24 7.84 1.61
N ASP A 364 26.48 9.11 1.95
CA ASP A 364 25.47 10.16 2.05
C ASP A 364 24.62 10.30 0.78
N LEU A 365 25.15 9.97 -0.39
CA LEU A 365 24.42 9.98 -1.66
C LEU A 365 23.44 8.81 -1.82
N ALA A 366 23.54 7.75 -1.01
CA ALA A 366 22.46 6.77 -0.88
C ALA A 366 21.23 7.38 -0.18
N GLY A 367 21.41 8.47 0.59
CA GLY A 367 20.34 9.32 1.09
C GLY A 367 19.25 8.55 1.85
N ARG A 368 18.04 8.52 1.29
CA ARG A 368 16.87 7.81 1.88
C ARG A 368 16.95 6.28 1.80
N ALA A 369 17.93 5.72 1.10
CA ALA A 369 18.24 4.30 1.17
C ALA A 369 19.03 3.95 2.44
N LEU A 370 19.81 4.87 3.03
CA LEU A 370 20.64 4.58 4.20
C LEU A 370 19.88 3.97 5.39
N PRO A 371 18.68 4.44 5.79
CA PRO A 371 17.93 3.83 6.89
C PRO A 371 17.29 2.48 6.53
N ARG A 372 17.26 2.13 5.24
CA ARG A 372 16.75 0.85 4.69
C ARG A 372 17.86 -0.18 4.43
N VAL A 373 19.15 0.19 4.49
CA VAL A 373 20.25 -0.78 4.39
C VAL A 373 20.21 -1.70 5.61
N THR A 374 19.96 -2.98 5.38
CA THR A 374 20.01 -4.05 6.40
C THR A 374 21.39 -4.72 6.47
N ALA A 375 22.14 -4.71 5.36
CA ALA A 375 23.45 -5.33 5.24
C ALA A 375 24.53 -4.67 6.15
N PRO A 376 25.31 -5.45 6.93
CA PRO A 376 26.39 -4.93 7.76
C PRO A 376 27.42 -4.10 6.98
N THR A 377 27.58 -2.83 7.37
CA THR A 377 28.31 -1.82 6.57
C THR A 377 29.55 -1.26 7.26
N LEU A 378 30.71 -1.37 6.61
CA LEU A 378 31.94 -0.69 6.98
C LEU A 378 32.20 0.53 6.09
N LEU A 379 32.23 1.71 6.70
CA LEU A 379 32.66 2.97 6.10
C LEU A 379 34.15 3.20 6.40
N ILE A 380 34.99 3.36 5.38
CA ILE A 380 36.42 3.63 5.48
C ILE A 380 36.75 4.96 4.79
N VAL A 381 37.32 5.90 5.53
CA VAL A 381 37.62 7.26 5.08
C VAL A 381 39.07 7.66 5.37
N GLY A 382 39.65 8.49 4.50
CA GLY A 382 40.98 9.06 4.72
C GLY A 382 40.94 10.11 5.84
N GLY A 383 41.93 10.09 6.72
CA GLY A 383 42.02 10.98 7.88
C GLY A 383 42.13 12.46 7.54
N ASP A 384 42.64 12.76 6.35
CA ASP A 384 42.89 14.12 5.89
C ASP A 384 41.73 14.61 4.99
N ASP A 385 40.84 13.70 4.56
CA ASP A 385 39.59 14.02 3.89
C ASP A 385 38.48 14.38 4.91
N HIS A 386 38.70 15.50 5.61
CA HIS A 386 37.83 15.96 6.69
C HIS A 386 36.37 16.21 6.25
N HIS A 387 36.13 16.49 4.97
CA HIS A 387 34.78 16.66 4.44
C HIS A 387 34.05 15.32 4.27
N VAL A 388 34.70 14.32 3.68
CA VAL A 388 34.11 12.98 3.50
C VAL A 388 34.01 12.23 4.83
N ILE A 389 34.91 12.45 5.80
CA ILE A 389 34.74 11.98 7.19
C ILE A 389 33.38 12.40 7.75
N GLU A 390 33.03 13.67 7.61
CA GLU A 390 31.82 14.22 8.21
C GLU A 390 30.55 13.74 7.48
N LEU A 391 30.58 13.63 6.15
CA LEU A 391 29.50 13.02 5.38
C LEU A 391 29.33 11.52 5.70
N ASN A 392 30.42 10.79 5.96
CA ASN A 392 30.36 9.39 6.41
C ASN A 392 29.83 9.27 7.85
N ARG A 393 30.04 10.25 8.74
CA ARG A 393 29.38 10.28 10.05
C ARG A 393 27.88 10.56 9.94
N GLN A 394 27.48 11.47 9.06
CA GLN A 394 26.06 11.77 8.82
C GLN A 394 25.35 10.56 8.20
N ALA A 395 25.99 9.85 7.28
CA ALA A 395 25.49 8.57 6.79
C ALA A 395 25.44 7.51 7.89
N LEU A 396 26.50 7.33 8.69
CA LEU A 396 26.52 6.41 9.83
C LEU A 396 25.41 6.73 10.85
N ALA A 397 25.03 7.99 11.03
CA ALA A 397 23.91 8.38 11.87
C ALA A 397 22.55 7.99 11.26
N ALA A 398 22.39 8.11 9.94
CA ALA A 398 21.16 7.78 9.21
C ALA A 398 20.91 6.27 9.01
N MET A 399 21.97 5.44 8.98
CA MET A 399 21.85 3.99 8.80
C MET A 399 21.28 3.27 10.03
N THR A 400 20.62 2.12 9.83
CA THR A 400 19.96 1.34 10.91
C THR A 400 20.62 -0.01 11.19
N CYS A 401 21.30 -0.62 10.21
CA CYS A 401 22.03 -1.89 10.36
C CYS A 401 23.26 -1.82 11.27
N GLU A 402 23.91 -2.98 11.47
CA GLU A 402 25.26 -3.03 12.02
C GLU A 402 26.23 -2.24 11.12
N LYS A 403 26.91 -1.27 11.73
CA LYS A 403 27.60 -0.21 10.99
C LYS A 403 28.85 0.25 11.72
N LEU A 404 29.93 0.48 10.97
CA LEU A 404 31.23 0.82 11.52
C LEU A 404 31.91 1.90 10.69
N LEU A 405 32.49 2.91 11.35
CA LEU A 405 33.35 3.92 10.71
C LEU A 405 34.81 3.68 11.09
N ARG A 406 35.70 3.75 10.10
CA ARG A 406 37.16 3.69 10.26
C ARG A 406 37.81 4.85 9.52
N ILE A 407 38.67 5.57 10.24
CA ILE A 407 39.41 6.73 9.74
C ILE A 407 40.89 6.32 9.65
N VAL A 408 41.48 6.36 8.46
CA VAL A 408 42.89 5.98 8.22
C VAL A 408 43.76 7.24 8.32
N PRO A 409 44.59 7.42 9.36
CA PRO A 409 45.26 8.70 9.63
C PRO A 409 46.35 9.03 8.60
N ARG A 410 46.42 10.28 8.14
CA ARG A 410 47.35 10.76 7.08
C ARG A 410 47.12 10.09 5.73
N ALA A 411 45.85 9.96 5.36
CA ALA A 411 45.41 9.43 4.07
C ALA A 411 44.41 10.40 3.43
N GLY A 412 44.61 10.69 2.14
CA GLY A 412 43.70 11.49 1.32
C GLY A 412 42.54 10.66 0.74
N HIS A 413 41.71 11.32 -0.08
CA HIS A 413 40.49 10.74 -0.66
C HIS A 413 40.70 9.39 -1.39
N LEU A 414 41.86 9.24 -2.05
CA LEU A 414 42.18 8.09 -2.90
C LEU A 414 43.11 7.05 -2.25
N PHE A 415 43.58 7.30 -1.01
CA PHE A 415 44.53 6.44 -0.28
C PHE A 415 45.79 6.15 -1.12
N GLU A 416 46.47 7.22 -1.55
CA GLU A 416 47.67 7.16 -2.39
C GLU A 416 48.97 7.26 -1.56
N GLU A 417 48.84 7.55 -0.27
CA GLU A 417 49.95 7.62 0.69
C GLU A 417 50.42 6.20 1.09
N PRO A 418 51.74 5.96 1.27
CA PRO A 418 52.27 4.61 1.47
C PRO A 418 51.65 3.85 2.66
N GLY A 419 51.16 2.63 2.42
CA GLY A 419 50.55 1.77 3.43
C GLY A 419 49.04 2.01 3.64
N THR A 420 48.46 3.06 3.06
CA THR A 420 47.05 3.43 3.33
C THR A 420 46.05 2.59 2.54
N LEU A 421 46.34 2.25 1.27
CA LEU A 421 45.52 1.34 0.47
C LEU A 421 45.61 -0.10 0.99
N GLU A 422 46.78 -0.51 1.49
CA GLU A 422 47.00 -1.79 2.16
C GLU A 422 46.14 -1.87 3.44
N THR A 423 46.17 -0.82 4.27
CA THR A 423 45.32 -0.71 5.48
C THR A 423 43.82 -0.80 5.14
N VAL A 424 43.37 -0.11 4.08
CA VAL A 424 42.00 -0.24 3.55
C VAL A 424 41.69 -1.68 3.15
N THR A 425 42.63 -2.33 2.46
CA THR A 425 42.46 -3.69 1.93
C THR A 425 42.36 -4.72 3.05
N GLU A 426 43.14 -4.58 4.12
CA GLU A 426 43.04 -5.42 5.32
C GLU A 426 41.70 -5.21 6.05
N LEU A 427 41.26 -3.97 6.23
CA LEU A 427 39.96 -3.65 6.85
C LEU A 427 38.78 -4.21 6.04
N ALA A 428 38.79 -4.05 4.72
CA ALA A 428 37.77 -4.60 3.83
C ALA A 428 37.79 -6.14 3.82
N SER A 429 38.99 -6.74 3.80
CA SER A 429 39.17 -8.19 3.89
C SER A 429 38.61 -8.75 5.19
N ALA A 430 38.91 -8.13 6.33
CA ALA A 430 38.41 -8.57 7.64
C ALA A 430 36.88 -8.45 7.76
N TRP A 431 36.28 -7.43 7.14
CA TRP A 431 34.82 -7.28 7.09
C TRP A 431 34.16 -8.40 6.29
N PHE A 432 34.59 -8.62 5.05
CA PHE A 432 34.05 -9.72 4.23
C PHE A 432 34.38 -11.11 4.81
N GLU A 433 35.54 -11.27 5.45
CA GLU A 433 35.92 -12.48 6.17
C GLU A 433 34.96 -12.82 7.32
N HIS A 434 34.46 -11.81 8.05
CA HIS A 434 33.49 -12.01 9.12
C HIS A 434 32.07 -12.34 8.61
N TYR A 435 31.56 -11.60 7.62
CA TYR A 435 30.16 -11.72 7.20
C TYR A 435 29.92 -12.67 6.02
N LEU A 436 30.84 -12.77 5.07
CA LEU A 436 30.68 -13.60 3.86
C LEU A 436 31.11 -15.06 4.08
N THR A 437 32.08 -15.33 4.96
CA THR A 437 32.37 -16.73 5.33
C THR A 437 31.18 -17.31 6.12
N PRO A 438 30.81 -18.59 5.94
CA PRO A 438 30.06 -19.33 6.95
C PRO A 438 30.84 -19.36 8.28
N PRO A 439 30.18 -19.41 9.45
CA PRO A 439 30.89 -19.61 10.71
C PRO A 439 31.63 -20.95 10.66
N VAL A 440 32.96 -20.90 10.66
CA VAL A 440 33.79 -22.11 10.73
C VAL A 440 33.48 -22.83 12.03
N HIS A 441 33.22 -24.14 11.99
CA HIS A 441 33.19 -25.00 13.17
C HIS A 441 34.61 -25.18 13.75
N ALA A 442 35.19 -24.08 14.24
CA ALA A 442 36.41 -24.06 15.01
C ALA A 442 36.03 -24.07 16.49
N VAL A 443 36.29 -25.19 17.18
CA VAL A 443 36.05 -25.33 18.62
C VAL A 443 37.04 -24.45 19.39
N PRO A 444 36.59 -23.44 20.17
CA PRO A 444 37.45 -22.68 21.07
C PRO A 444 37.43 -23.31 22.47
N ALA A 445 38.57 -23.32 23.16
CA ALA A 445 38.61 -23.62 24.59
C ALA A 445 37.96 -22.49 25.41
N GLU A 446 37.42 -22.82 26.58
CA GLU A 446 36.59 -21.92 27.40
C GLU A 446 37.32 -20.66 27.89
N PRO A 447 36.74 -19.46 27.68
CA PRO A 447 36.74 -18.39 28.67
C PRO A 447 35.54 -18.58 29.63
N ALA A 448 35.76 -18.34 30.92
CA ALA A 448 34.73 -18.56 31.95
C ALA A 448 33.45 -17.69 31.74
N PRO A 449 32.25 -18.21 32.07
CA PRO A 449 31.00 -17.62 31.59
C PRO A 449 30.58 -16.35 32.34
N THR A 450 30.38 -15.27 31.59
CA THR A 450 29.38 -14.23 31.90
C THR A 450 28.12 -14.51 31.10
N ALA A 451 26.95 -14.50 31.74
CA ALA A 451 25.69 -14.87 31.10
C ALA A 451 25.36 -13.95 29.91
N GLN A 452 25.16 -14.55 28.72
CA GLN A 452 24.61 -13.86 27.57
C GLN A 452 23.14 -13.47 27.85
N PRO A 453 22.65 -12.32 27.32
CA PRO A 453 21.23 -12.01 27.37
C PRO A 453 20.42 -13.08 26.60
N PRO A 454 19.19 -13.40 27.03
CA PRO A 454 18.35 -14.36 26.35
C PRO A 454 18.04 -13.92 24.91
N SER A 455 18.05 -14.87 23.97
CA SER A 455 17.70 -14.60 22.57
C SER A 455 16.25 -14.13 22.43
N ALA A 456 15.93 -13.45 21.31
CA ALA A 456 14.59 -12.98 21.02
C ALA A 456 13.52 -14.09 21.18
N ILE A 457 13.77 -15.28 20.62
CA ILE A 457 12.87 -16.44 20.75
C ILE A 457 12.80 -16.97 22.19
N ALA A 458 13.87 -16.91 22.97
CA ALA A 458 13.81 -17.27 24.39
C ALA A 458 12.97 -16.28 25.21
N VAL A 459 13.02 -14.98 24.90
CA VAL A 459 12.16 -13.96 25.50
C VAL A 459 10.69 -14.18 25.11
N LEU A 460 10.40 -14.44 23.83
CA LEU A 460 9.03 -14.70 23.37
C LEU A 460 8.48 -16.02 23.95
N ARG A 461 9.26 -17.09 24.00
CA ARG A 461 8.85 -18.38 24.60
C ARG A 461 8.62 -18.28 26.11
N ALA A 462 9.30 -17.37 26.80
CA ALA A 462 9.04 -17.08 28.22
C ALA A 462 7.79 -16.20 28.45
N ALA A 463 7.25 -15.58 27.39
CA ALA A 463 6.07 -14.71 27.45
C ALA A 463 4.80 -15.36 26.86
N ALA A 464 4.95 -16.27 25.91
CA ALA A 464 3.86 -17.05 25.33
C ALA A 464 3.23 -17.97 26.37
N GLU A 465 1.95 -17.75 26.68
CA GLU A 465 1.16 -18.55 27.60
C GLU A 465 0.54 -19.74 26.83
N PRO A 466 1.02 -20.99 27.01
CA PRO A 466 0.57 -22.12 26.21
C PRO A 466 -0.88 -22.48 26.57
N LEU A 467 -1.74 -22.62 25.55
CA LEU A 467 -3.17 -22.89 25.76
C LEU A 467 -3.50 -24.38 25.59
N PRO A 468 -4.51 -24.91 26.31
CA PRO A 468 -5.02 -26.27 26.11
C PRO A 468 -5.89 -26.37 24.84
N SER A 469 -6.58 -27.50 24.63
CA SER A 469 -7.52 -27.62 23.50
C SER A 469 -8.60 -26.54 23.57
N ILE A 470 -9.10 -26.09 22.41
CA ILE A 470 -10.19 -25.09 22.32
C ILE A 470 -11.47 -25.59 23.05
N ASP A 471 -11.65 -26.91 23.10
CA ASP A 471 -12.76 -27.58 23.76
C ASP A 471 -12.59 -27.73 25.29
N ASP A 472 -11.43 -27.34 25.84
CA ASP A 472 -11.16 -27.29 27.27
C ASP A 472 -11.63 -25.95 27.85
N ALA A 473 -12.35 -25.97 28.97
CA ALA A 473 -12.83 -24.76 29.64
C ALA A 473 -11.68 -23.82 30.06
N ALA A 474 -10.47 -24.34 30.28
CA ALA A 474 -9.29 -23.54 30.61
C ALA A 474 -8.77 -22.71 29.41
N PHE A 475 -9.04 -23.11 28.16
CA PHE A 475 -8.69 -22.30 26.97
C PHE A 475 -9.41 -20.96 27.02
N ALA A 476 -10.74 -20.97 27.20
CA ALA A 476 -11.54 -19.75 27.22
C ALA A 476 -11.33 -18.94 28.51
N ALA A 477 -11.06 -19.59 29.64
CA ALA A 477 -10.78 -18.92 30.92
C ALA A 477 -9.52 -18.04 30.88
N ALA A 478 -8.54 -18.34 30.03
CA ALA A 478 -7.36 -17.48 29.85
C ALA A 478 -7.73 -16.04 29.44
N PHE A 479 -8.86 -15.86 28.76
CA PHE A 479 -9.38 -14.58 28.27
C PHE A 479 -10.21 -13.80 29.30
N ASP A 480 -10.43 -14.33 30.51
CA ASP A 480 -11.12 -13.63 31.60
C ASP A 480 -10.46 -12.27 31.91
N ARG A 481 -9.14 -12.14 31.68
CA ARG A 481 -8.33 -10.91 31.85
C ARG A 481 -8.73 -9.73 30.94
N PHE A 482 -9.63 -9.96 29.98
CA PHE A 482 -10.18 -8.95 29.07
C PHE A 482 -11.67 -8.68 29.33
N GLY A 483 -12.28 -9.40 30.27
CA GLY A 483 -13.72 -9.36 30.53
C GLY A 483 -14.28 -8.02 31.00
N ASP A 484 -13.45 -7.14 31.57
CA ASP A 484 -13.85 -5.78 31.97
C ASP A 484 -13.99 -4.79 30.80
N ALA A 485 -13.48 -5.13 29.61
CA ALA A 485 -13.61 -4.28 28.42
C ALA A 485 -15.08 -4.09 28.01
N ARG A 486 -15.38 -2.93 27.40
CA ARG A 486 -16.71 -2.66 26.83
C ARG A 486 -16.86 -3.27 25.44
N VAL A 487 -15.77 -3.27 24.68
CA VAL A 487 -15.70 -3.88 23.35
C VAL A 487 -14.50 -4.82 23.31
N VAL A 488 -14.73 -6.08 22.95
CA VAL A 488 -13.65 -7.04 22.68
C VAL A 488 -13.73 -7.39 21.20
N LEU A 489 -12.73 -7.00 20.42
CA LEU A 489 -12.64 -7.30 19.00
C LEU A 489 -11.74 -8.54 18.84
N LEU A 490 -12.30 -9.62 18.28
CA LEU A 490 -11.62 -10.87 18.01
C LEU A 490 -11.37 -11.01 16.51
N GLY A 491 -10.09 -11.00 16.14
CA GLY A 491 -9.63 -11.07 14.76
C GLY A 491 -9.64 -12.47 14.17
N GLU A 492 -9.21 -12.52 12.92
CA GLU A 492 -8.71 -13.72 12.25
C GLU A 492 -7.73 -13.30 11.15
N ALA A 493 -6.60 -14.01 11.01
CA ALA A 493 -5.68 -13.84 9.88
C ALA A 493 -6.19 -14.55 8.60
N SER A 494 -7.30 -15.28 8.68
CA SER A 494 -8.03 -15.75 7.50
C SER A 494 -9.50 -16.04 7.78
N HIS A 495 -10.38 -15.67 6.84
CA HIS A 495 -11.82 -15.95 6.94
C HIS A 495 -12.20 -17.43 6.81
N GLY A 496 -11.27 -18.31 6.44
CA GLY A 496 -11.53 -19.68 6.02
C GLY A 496 -11.02 -20.77 6.96
N THR A 497 -10.63 -20.43 8.19
CA THR A 497 -9.97 -21.35 9.14
C THR A 497 -10.83 -21.71 10.35
N SER A 498 -11.08 -23.02 10.55
CA SER A 498 -11.96 -23.56 11.59
C SER A 498 -11.52 -23.21 13.02
N GLU A 499 -10.21 -23.30 13.32
CA GLU A 499 -9.68 -22.99 14.65
C GLU A 499 -9.97 -21.54 15.06
N PHE A 500 -10.00 -20.60 14.12
CA PHE A 500 -10.32 -19.20 14.39
C PHE A 500 -11.80 -19.04 14.76
N TYR A 501 -12.75 -19.63 14.01
CA TYR A 501 -14.17 -19.63 14.41
C TYR A 501 -14.41 -20.34 15.75
N ARG A 502 -13.78 -21.50 15.97
CA ARG A 502 -13.91 -22.27 17.22
C ARG A 502 -13.35 -21.49 18.42
N ALA A 503 -12.21 -20.82 18.26
CA ALA A 503 -11.63 -19.96 19.29
C ALA A 503 -12.50 -18.73 19.55
N ARG A 504 -12.93 -18.00 18.51
CA ARG A 504 -13.87 -16.86 18.65
C ARG A 504 -15.14 -17.28 19.37
N ALA A 505 -15.71 -18.44 19.01
CA ALA A 505 -16.86 -19.03 19.70
C ALA A 505 -16.57 -19.33 21.18
N ALA A 506 -15.48 -20.04 21.51
CA ALA A 506 -15.14 -20.41 22.89
C ALA A 506 -14.92 -19.17 23.79
N ILE A 507 -14.17 -18.18 23.31
CA ILE A 507 -13.94 -16.91 24.00
C ILE A 507 -15.26 -16.16 24.20
N THR A 508 -16.08 -16.06 23.15
CA THR A 508 -17.36 -15.34 23.20
C THR A 508 -18.36 -15.99 24.15
N ARG A 509 -18.41 -17.33 24.20
CA ARG A 509 -19.21 -18.09 25.18
C ARG A 509 -18.83 -17.68 26.62
N ARG A 510 -17.53 -17.73 26.94
CA ARG A 510 -17.00 -17.32 28.26
C ARG A 510 -17.32 -15.87 28.61
N LEU A 511 -17.16 -14.95 27.67
CA LEU A 511 -17.45 -13.53 27.87
C LEU A 511 -18.94 -13.26 28.11
N ILE A 512 -19.84 -13.97 27.42
CA ILE A 512 -21.29 -13.90 27.67
C ILE A 512 -21.62 -14.48 29.06
N GLU A 513 -21.17 -15.70 29.35
CA GLU A 513 -21.55 -16.46 30.56
C GLU A 513 -20.99 -15.88 31.86
N HIS A 514 -19.79 -15.28 31.85
CA HIS A 514 -19.11 -14.83 33.06
C HIS A 514 -18.90 -13.32 33.17
N HIS A 515 -18.87 -12.58 32.06
CA HIS A 515 -18.43 -11.17 32.05
C HIS A 515 -19.51 -10.16 31.62
N GLY A 516 -20.72 -10.64 31.31
CA GLY A 516 -21.89 -9.80 31.03
C GLY A 516 -21.98 -9.26 29.61
N PHE A 517 -21.33 -9.91 28.64
CA PHE A 517 -21.45 -9.55 27.23
C PHE A 517 -22.83 -9.94 26.70
N SER A 518 -23.52 -9.01 26.04
CA SER A 518 -24.92 -9.19 25.60
C SER A 518 -25.14 -8.94 24.11
N ALA A 519 -24.07 -8.71 23.35
CA ALA A 519 -24.11 -8.65 21.90
C ALA A 519 -22.88 -9.33 21.29
N VAL A 520 -23.11 -10.02 20.18
CA VAL A 520 -22.09 -10.45 19.23
C VAL A 520 -22.34 -9.66 17.95
N ALA A 521 -21.36 -8.89 17.51
CA ALA A 521 -21.38 -8.16 16.24
C ALA A 521 -20.38 -8.82 15.28
N VAL A 522 -20.72 -8.94 14.00
CA VAL A 522 -19.89 -9.66 13.01
C VAL A 522 -19.72 -8.86 11.72
N GLU A 523 -18.62 -9.12 11.01
CA GLU A 523 -18.35 -8.62 9.66
C GLU A 523 -19.27 -9.30 8.61
N ALA A 524 -20.56 -9.01 8.72
CA ALA A 524 -21.60 -9.47 7.83
C ALA A 524 -22.64 -8.37 7.59
N ASP A 525 -23.37 -8.49 6.48
CA ASP A 525 -24.52 -7.66 6.15
C ASP A 525 -25.57 -7.68 7.28
N TRP A 526 -26.05 -6.49 7.71
CA TRP A 526 -27.07 -6.35 8.75
C TRP A 526 -28.31 -7.26 8.57
N PRO A 527 -29.01 -7.29 7.41
CA PRO A 527 -30.22 -8.10 7.26
C PRO A 527 -29.98 -9.61 7.33
N ASP A 528 -28.81 -10.09 6.92
CA ASP A 528 -28.44 -11.51 6.96
C ASP A 528 -28.19 -11.97 8.41
N ALA A 529 -27.42 -11.18 9.15
CA ALA A 529 -27.21 -11.39 10.58
C ALA A 529 -28.52 -11.21 11.39
N ALA A 530 -29.43 -10.32 10.98
CA ALA A 530 -30.75 -10.16 11.61
C ALA A 530 -31.63 -11.42 11.49
N ALA A 531 -31.41 -12.28 10.49
CA ALA A 531 -32.07 -13.58 10.43
C ALA A 531 -31.57 -14.53 11.52
N ILE A 532 -30.25 -14.53 11.79
CA ILE A 532 -29.65 -15.25 12.93
C ILE A 532 -30.15 -14.65 14.26
N ASP A 533 -30.22 -13.32 14.42
CA ASP A 533 -30.74 -12.66 15.62
C ASP A 533 -32.15 -13.16 15.98
N ARG A 534 -33.04 -13.19 14.98
CA ARG A 534 -34.42 -13.65 15.14
C ARG A 534 -34.47 -15.12 15.56
N TYR A 535 -33.58 -15.96 15.03
CA TYR A 535 -33.45 -17.36 15.43
C TYR A 535 -32.89 -17.52 16.86
N VAL A 536 -31.80 -16.86 17.23
CA VAL A 536 -31.15 -17.04 18.54
C VAL A 536 -31.90 -16.35 19.68
N ARG A 537 -32.53 -15.20 19.44
CA ARG A 537 -33.40 -14.53 20.44
C ARG A 537 -34.84 -15.05 20.46
N GLN A 538 -35.16 -16.02 19.58
CA GLN A 538 -36.44 -16.71 19.48
C GLN A 538 -37.63 -15.77 19.21
N LYS A 539 -37.43 -14.83 18.28
CA LYS A 539 -38.49 -13.94 17.76
C LYS A 539 -39.45 -14.73 16.87
N PRO A 540 -40.67 -14.21 16.60
CA PRO A 540 -41.59 -14.82 15.64
C PRO A 540 -40.92 -15.03 14.28
N HIS A 541 -41.11 -16.20 13.68
CA HIS A 541 -40.55 -16.48 12.36
C HIS A 541 -41.20 -15.61 11.30
N GLN A 542 -40.38 -14.84 10.57
CA GLN A 542 -40.75 -14.20 9.32
C GLN A 542 -40.01 -14.92 8.20
N PRO A 543 -40.69 -15.38 7.13
CA PRO A 543 -40.01 -15.89 5.94
C PRO A 543 -39.15 -14.77 5.35
N PRO A 544 -37.84 -14.96 5.15
CA PRO A 544 -36.99 -13.93 4.57
C PRO A 544 -37.22 -13.88 3.05
N ASN A 545 -37.32 -12.68 2.48
CA ASN A 545 -37.57 -12.48 1.04
C ASN A 545 -36.38 -12.91 0.15
N VAL A 546 -35.19 -13.00 0.74
CA VAL A 546 -33.94 -13.51 0.15
C VAL A 546 -33.35 -14.49 1.17
N VAL A 547 -32.71 -15.56 0.74
CA VAL A 547 -32.08 -16.52 1.66
C VAL A 547 -30.80 -15.89 2.25
N PRO A 548 -30.62 -15.83 3.58
CA PRO A 548 -29.40 -15.27 4.17
C PRO A 548 -28.14 -16.05 3.77
N PHE A 549 -27.03 -15.33 3.63
CA PHE A 549 -25.69 -15.83 3.31
C PHE A 549 -25.64 -16.65 2.00
N THR A 550 -26.35 -16.17 0.96
CA THR A 550 -26.21 -16.69 -0.43
C THR A 550 -25.31 -15.84 -1.32
N ARG A 551 -24.94 -14.63 -0.90
CA ARG A 551 -23.91 -13.83 -1.56
C ARG A 551 -22.53 -14.45 -1.33
N PHE A 552 -21.61 -14.28 -2.29
CA PHE A 552 -20.23 -14.70 -2.09
C PHE A 552 -19.52 -13.85 -1.01
N PRO A 553 -18.70 -14.45 -0.13
CA PRO A 553 -18.43 -15.88 0.03
C PRO A 553 -19.57 -16.62 0.76
N THR A 554 -20.23 -17.55 0.05
CA THR A 554 -21.40 -18.29 0.57
C THR A 554 -21.10 -19.26 1.72
N TRP A 555 -19.81 -19.41 2.07
CA TRP A 555 -19.28 -20.35 3.06
C TRP A 555 -18.77 -19.67 4.33
N MET A 556 -18.45 -18.36 4.29
CA MET A 556 -17.76 -17.65 5.38
C MET A 556 -18.58 -17.67 6.68
N TRP A 557 -19.82 -17.20 6.63
CA TRP A 557 -20.75 -17.24 7.78
C TRP A 557 -21.66 -18.48 7.79
N ARG A 558 -21.59 -19.33 6.76
CA ARG A 558 -22.45 -20.49 6.54
C ARG A 558 -21.67 -21.80 6.66
N ASN A 559 -20.86 -21.90 7.71
CA ASN A 559 -20.02 -23.05 8.01
C ASN A 559 -20.47 -23.74 9.32
N LYS A 560 -19.97 -24.96 9.55
CA LYS A 560 -20.30 -25.76 10.74
C LYS A 560 -19.96 -25.07 12.07
N ASP A 561 -18.81 -24.39 12.15
CA ASP A 561 -18.34 -23.78 13.40
C ASP A 561 -19.22 -22.58 13.82
N VAL A 562 -19.76 -21.85 12.84
CA VAL A 562 -20.77 -20.80 13.06
C VAL A 562 -22.13 -21.42 13.44
N ASP A 563 -22.58 -22.49 12.78
CA ASP A 563 -23.83 -23.19 13.12
C ASP A 563 -23.81 -23.74 14.55
N ASP A 564 -22.70 -24.37 14.97
CA ASP A 564 -22.48 -24.85 16.35
C ASP A 564 -22.48 -23.70 17.37
N PHE A 565 -22.00 -22.50 17.00
CA PHE A 565 -22.08 -21.32 17.85
C PHE A 565 -23.50 -20.75 17.93
N VAL A 566 -24.21 -20.65 16.80
CA VAL A 566 -25.59 -20.16 16.70
C VAL A 566 -26.57 -21.08 17.44
N ALA A 567 -26.38 -22.40 17.35
CA ALA A 567 -27.14 -23.39 18.10
C ALA A 567 -26.94 -23.22 19.62
N TRP A 568 -25.69 -23.08 20.08
CA TRP A 568 -25.38 -22.80 21.49
C TRP A 568 -26.01 -21.46 21.94
N LEU A 569 -25.89 -20.40 21.14
CA LEU A 569 -26.38 -19.07 21.50
C LEU A 569 -27.92 -19.05 21.64
N ARG A 570 -28.62 -19.79 20.78
CA ARG A 570 -30.07 -20.03 20.91
C ARG A 570 -30.43 -20.82 22.18
N GLN A 571 -29.62 -21.80 22.57
CA GLN A 571 -29.82 -22.59 23.78
C GLN A 571 -29.59 -21.74 25.04
N HIS A 572 -28.50 -20.97 25.08
CA HIS A 572 -28.21 -20.02 26.15
C HIS A 572 -29.35 -18.99 26.32
N ASN A 573 -29.78 -18.37 25.23
CA ASN A 573 -30.92 -17.44 25.22
C ASN A 573 -32.27 -18.07 25.62
N ALA A 574 -32.43 -19.39 25.54
CA ALA A 574 -33.65 -20.07 25.98
C ALA A 574 -33.87 -19.96 27.50
N ALA A 575 -32.79 -19.95 28.28
CA ALA A 575 -32.83 -19.79 29.73
C ALA A 575 -33.06 -18.33 30.18
N LEU A 576 -32.95 -17.35 29.27
CA LEU A 576 -32.97 -15.93 29.58
C LEU A 576 -34.33 -15.26 29.25
N PRO A 577 -34.79 -14.30 30.08
CA PRO A 577 -35.94 -13.47 29.76
C PRO A 577 -35.65 -12.59 28.53
N PRO A 578 -36.66 -12.20 27.72
CA PRO A 578 -36.43 -11.56 26.43
C PRO A 578 -35.50 -10.34 26.44
N ALA A 579 -35.58 -9.48 27.47
CA ALA A 579 -34.74 -8.30 27.62
C ALA A 579 -33.27 -8.62 27.98
N GLY A 580 -32.99 -9.80 28.54
CA GLY A 580 -31.64 -10.25 28.86
C GLY A 580 -30.96 -11.03 27.74
N ARG A 581 -31.65 -11.32 26.62
CA ARG A 581 -31.11 -12.18 25.55
C ARG A 581 -29.97 -11.51 24.78
N THR A 582 -28.89 -12.25 24.62
CA THR A 582 -27.74 -11.88 23.80
C THR A 582 -28.14 -11.83 22.33
N GLY A 583 -27.88 -10.69 21.68
CA GLY A 583 -28.21 -10.47 20.27
C GLY A 583 -27.06 -10.79 19.33
N PHE A 584 -27.39 -11.01 18.06
CA PHE A 584 -26.43 -11.22 16.98
C PHE A 584 -26.63 -10.11 15.93
N TYR A 585 -25.57 -9.45 15.50
CA TYR A 585 -25.67 -8.22 14.69
C TYR A 585 -24.66 -8.23 13.56
N GLY A 586 -25.06 -7.81 12.36
CA GLY A 586 -24.14 -7.49 11.28
C GLY A 586 -23.62 -6.07 11.45
N LEU A 587 -22.46 -5.77 10.89
CA LEU A 587 -21.90 -4.42 10.85
C LEU A 587 -21.79 -3.86 9.42
N ASP A 588 -21.91 -4.69 8.39
CA ASP A 588 -21.49 -4.37 7.02
C ASP A 588 -22.61 -3.82 6.11
N ILE A 589 -22.21 -3.20 4.99
CA ILE A 589 -23.01 -2.28 4.17
C ILE A 589 -23.62 -2.85 2.89
N TYR A 590 -23.23 -4.04 2.44
CA TYR A 590 -23.38 -4.43 1.04
C TYR A 590 -24.80 -4.86 0.64
N ASN A 591 -25.59 -5.46 1.54
CA ASN A 591 -26.94 -5.94 1.21
C ASN A 591 -28.00 -4.83 1.21
N MET A 592 -27.85 -3.87 0.29
CA MET A 592 -28.80 -2.79 0.03
C MET A 592 -30.21 -3.35 -0.29
N SER A 593 -30.30 -4.41 -1.08
CA SER A 593 -31.57 -4.94 -1.60
C SER A 593 -32.46 -5.57 -0.52
N ALA A 594 -31.90 -6.39 0.39
CA ALA A 594 -32.64 -6.88 1.55
C ALA A 594 -32.94 -5.75 2.55
N SER A 595 -32.06 -4.75 2.67
CA SER A 595 -32.27 -3.59 3.55
C SER A 595 -33.44 -2.70 3.09
N ILE A 596 -33.57 -2.44 1.78
CA ILE A 596 -34.76 -1.80 1.19
C ILE A 596 -36.01 -2.62 1.50
N ALA A 597 -35.95 -3.95 1.33
CA ALA A 597 -37.09 -4.83 1.61
C ALA A 597 -37.50 -4.82 3.10
N ALA A 598 -36.54 -4.75 4.02
CA ALA A 598 -36.80 -4.64 5.46
C ALA A 598 -37.50 -3.31 5.83
N VAL A 599 -37.01 -2.17 5.29
CA VAL A 599 -37.63 -0.85 5.49
C VAL A 599 -39.07 -0.83 4.97
N LEU A 600 -39.30 -1.35 3.76
CA LEU A 600 -40.64 -1.40 3.18
C LEU A 600 -41.59 -2.33 3.97
N THR A 601 -41.12 -3.50 4.38
CA THR A 601 -41.90 -4.46 5.18
C THR A 601 -42.32 -3.88 6.54
N TYR A 602 -41.45 -3.09 7.18
CA TYR A 602 -41.81 -2.37 8.39
C TYR A 602 -42.86 -1.28 8.12
N LEU A 603 -42.64 -0.44 7.12
CA LEU A 603 -43.53 0.68 6.80
C LEU A 603 -44.92 0.21 6.35
N ASP A 604 -45.03 -0.85 5.54
CA ASP A 604 -46.33 -1.42 5.12
C ASP A 604 -47.25 -1.78 6.29
N ARG A 605 -46.67 -2.11 7.44
CA ARG A 605 -47.37 -2.50 8.66
C ARG A 605 -47.65 -1.34 9.62
N VAL A 606 -46.89 -0.24 9.54
CA VAL A 606 -46.89 0.84 10.55
C VAL A 606 -47.31 2.20 9.99
N ASP A 607 -46.95 2.53 8.74
CA ASP A 607 -47.42 3.69 7.99
C ASP A 607 -47.41 3.40 6.47
N PRO A 608 -48.52 2.85 5.93
CA PRO A 608 -48.64 2.52 4.51
C PRO A 608 -48.47 3.72 3.56
N ALA A 609 -48.73 4.94 4.03
CA ALA A 609 -48.52 6.16 3.24
C ALA A 609 -47.02 6.48 3.13
N ALA A 610 -46.27 6.34 4.22
CA ALA A 610 -44.81 6.38 4.18
C ALA A 610 -44.22 5.21 3.37
N ALA A 611 -44.84 4.02 3.39
CA ALA A 611 -44.43 2.88 2.58
C ALA A 611 -44.59 3.13 1.07
N ALA A 612 -45.66 3.81 0.65
CA ALA A 612 -45.85 4.25 -0.72
C ALA A 612 -44.83 5.33 -1.14
N ALA A 613 -44.55 6.30 -0.25
CA ALA A 613 -43.51 7.30 -0.48
C ALA A 613 -42.10 6.70 -0.56
N ALA A 614 -41.78 5.71 0.28
CA ALA A 614 -40.51 5.00 0.26
C ALA A 614 -40.31 4.19 -1.03
N ARG A 615 -41.35 3.47 -1.50
CA ARG A 615 -41.32 2.80 -2.82
C ARG A 615 -40.99 3.78 -3.96
N ASN A 616 -41.69 4.92 -4.02
CA ASN A 616 -41.47 5.92 -5.06
C ASN A 616 -40.06 6.55 -5.04
N ARG A 617 -39.44 6.63 -3.86
CA ARG A 617 -38.08 7.18 -3.68
C ARG A 617 -36.98 6.14 -3.93
N TYR A 618 -37.16 4.88 -3.50
CA TYR A 618 -36.27 3.77 -3.83
C TYR A 618 -36.42 3.27 -5.29
N ALA A 619 -37.44 3.73 -6.02
CA ALA A 619 -37.65 3.37 -7.42
C ALA A 619 -36.44 3.66 -8.33
N CYS A 620 -35.63 4.69 -8.02
CA CYS A 620 -34.43 5.01 -8.80
C CYS A 620 -33.26 4.04 -8.54
N LEU A 621 -33.22 3.38 -7.36
CA LEU A 621 -32.26 2.30 -7.04
C LEU A 621 -32.73 0.93 -7.57
N THR A 622 -34.03 0.75 -7.83
CA THR A 622 -34.61 -0.54 -8.18
C THR A 622 -33.97 -1.19 -9.43
N PRO A 623 -33.66 -0.48 -10.54
CA PRO A 623 -32.95 -1.04 -11.68
C PRO A 623 -31.55 -1.58 -11.37
N TRP A 624 -30.91 -1.05 -10.32
CA TRP A 624 -29.52 -1.34 -9.94
C TRP A 624 -29.39 -2.29 -8.75
N SER A 625 -30.53 -2.75 -8.21
CA SER A 625 -30.60 -3.68 -7.07
C SER A 625 -29.92 -5.05 -7.29
N ARG A 626 -29.51 -5.33 -8.53
CA ARG A 626 -28.70 -6.49 -8.96
C ARG A 626 -27.35 -6.13 -9.58
N GLU A 627 -27.10 -4.85 -9.90
CA GLU A 627 -25.81 -4.36 -10.41
C GLU A 627 -25.45 -3.02 -9.74
N PRO A 628 -25.04 -3.02 -8.45
CA PRO A 628 -24.71 -1.76 -7.76
C PRO A 628 -23.53 -1.01 -8.39
N ALA A 629 -22.59 -1.74 -9.01
CA ALA A 629 -21.51 -1.18 -9.82
C ALA A 629 -22.03 -0.39 -11.05
N ALA A 630 -23.14 -0.82 -11.65
CA ALA A 630 -23.76 -0.08 -12.74
C ALA A 630 -24.45 1.21 -12.28
N TYR A 631 -24.99 1.27 -11.05
CA TYR A 631 -25.44 2.55 -10.46
C TYR A 631 -24.28 3.55 -10.34
N GLY A 632 -23.13 3.11 -9.80
CA GLY A 632 -21.95 3.97 -9.69
C GLY A 632 -21.55 4.55 -11.05
N ARG A 633 -21.44 3.72 -12.10
CA ARG A 633 -21.16 4.19 -13.48
C ARG A 633 -22.24 5.12 -14.03
N ALA A 634 -23.52 4.85 -13.78
CA ALA A 634 -24.62 5.70 -14.23
C ALA A 634 -24.62 7.07 -13.53
N SER A 635 -24.25 7.12 -12.24
CA SER A 635 -24.18 8.35 -11.44
C SER A 635 -23.12 9.35 -11.94
N LEU A 636 -22.16 8.90 -12.74
CA LEU A 636 -21.14 9.73 -13.40
C LEU A 636 -21.63 10.42 -14.68
N SER A 637 -22.85 10.11 -15.15
CA SER A 637 -23.38 10.59 -16.45
C SER A 637 -24.38 11.74 -16.29
N GLU A 638 -24.15 12.87 -16.97
CA GLU A 638 -25.12 13.96 -17.03
C GLU A 638 -26.47 13.46 -17.57
N GLY A 639 -27.53 13.64 -16.77
CA GLY A 639 -28.90 13.26 -17.12
C GLY A 639 -29.48 12.07 -16.33
N TYR A 640 -28.68 11.32 -15.59
CA TYR A 640 -29.21 10.35 -14.62
C TYR A 640 -29.66 11.02 -13.31
N ALA A 641 -30.77 10.54 -12.75
CA ALA A 641 -31.33 11.08 -11.51
C ALA A 641 -30.56 10.58 -10.28
N LEU A 642 -29.95 11.49 -9.53
CA LEU A 642 -29.22 11.21 -8.29
C LEU A 642 -30.17 10.65 -7.21
N CYS A 643 -29.94 9.42 -6.75
CA CYS A 643 -30.77 8.80 -5.70
C CYS A 643 -30.47 9.33 -4.29
N GLU A 644 -29.32 9.97 -4.07
CA GLU A 644 -28.88 10.56 -2.79
C GLU A 644 -30.01 11.28 -2.04
N GLN A 645 -30.61 12.33 -2.63
CA GLN A 645 -31.68 13.08 -1.95
C GLN A 645 -32.96 12.25 -1.69
N PRO A 646 -33.54 11.51 -2.66
CA PRO A 646 -34.63 10.57 -2.40
C PRO A 646 -34.36 9.57 -1.28
N VAL A 647 -33.16 8.98 -1.23
CA VAL A 647 -32.76 7.95 -0.26
C VAL A 647 -32.56 8.55 1.13
N THR A 648 -31.73 9.59 1.27
CA THR A 648 -31.50 10.27 2.56
C THR A 648 -32.81 10.83 3.13
N ARG A 649 -33.77 11.24 2.28
CA ARG A 649 -35.09 11.71 2.74
C ARG A 649 -35.93 10.61 3.40
N ILE A 650 -35.74 9.32 3.07
CA ILE A 650 -36.42 8.21 3.76
C ILE A 650 -35.88 8.06 5.18
N LEU A 651 -34.57 8.09 5.35
CA LEU A 651 -33.93 8.06 6.68
C LEU A 651 -34.38 9.26 7.53
N ILE A 652 -34.40 10.46 6.95
CA ILE A 652 -34.90 11.67 7.64
C ILE A 652 -36.37 11.51 8.05
N ASP A 653 -37.25 11.02 7.17
CA ASP A 653 -38.69 10.85 7.48
C ASP A 653 -38.95 9.76 8.54
N LEU A 654 -38.11 8.72 8.61
CA LEU A 654 -38.14 7.71 9.66
C LEU A 654 -37.73 8.30 11.02
N LEU A 655 -36.60 9.02 11.07
CA LEU A 655 -36.08 9.64 12.30
C LEU A 655 -37.00 10.77 12.79
N GLN A 656 -37.58 11.58 11.89
CA GLN A 656 -38.58 12.60 12.25
C GLN A 656 -39.86 12.01 12.87
N LYS A 657 -40.11 10.71 12.72
CA LYS A 657 -41.24 9.98 13.31
C LYS A 657 -40.84 9.01 14.43
N GLU A 658 -39.58 9.02 14.89
CA GLU A 658 -39.05 8.14 15.94
C GLU A 658 -39.96 8.09 17.19
N LEU A 659 -40.36 9.25 17.71
CA LEU A 659 -41.23 9.38 18.88
C LEU A 659 -42.66 8.81 18.68
N GLN A 660 -43.10 8.67 17.43
CA GLN A 660 -44.38 8.06 17.07
C GLN A 660 -44.22 6.55 16.87
N TYR A 661 -43.27 6.14 16.03
CA TYR A 661 -43.06 4.74 15.64
C TYR A 661 -42.53 3.87 16.79
N THR A 662 -41.67 4.42 17.65
CA THR A 662 -41.14 3.71 18.83
C THR A 662 -42.24 3.34 19.83
N ARG A 663 -43.34 4.10 19.86
CA ARG A 663 -44.52 3.80 20.70
C ARG A 663 -45.40 2.68 20.12
N THR A 664 -45.28 2.38 18.83
CA THR A 664 -46.05 1.33 18.14
C THR A 664 -45.29 0.00 18.12
N ASP A 665 -44.02 0.02 17.72
CA ASP A 665 -43.14 -1.16 17.67
C ASP A 665 -41.68 -0.71 17.70
N GLY A 666 -41.15 -0.49 18.89
CA GLY A 666 -39.82 0.08 19.10
C GLY A 666 -38.65 -0.80 18.65
N GLU A 667 -38.70 -2.12 18.86
CA GLU A 667 -37.58 -2.97 18.42
C GLU A 667 -37.55 -3.10 16.90
N SER A 668 -38.71 -3.24 16.24
CA SER A 668 -38.75 -3.31 14.78
C SER A 668 -38.53 -1.94 14.13
N PHE A 669 -38.83 -0.82 14.83
CA PHE A 669 -38.43 0.52 14.39
C PHE A 669 -36.91 0.65 14.32
N LEU A 670 -36.18 0.16 15.33
CA LEU A 670 -34.72 0.20 15.34
C LEU A 670 -34.10 -0.65 14.22
N ASP A 671 -34.65 -1.83 13.95
CA ASP A 671 -34.26 -2.66 12.79
C ASP A 671 -34.50 -1.87 11.47
N ALA A 672 -35.69 -1.33 11.27
CA ALA A 672 -36.01 -0.54 10.07
C ALA A 672 -35.16 0.75 9.93
N ALA A 673 -34.88 1.45 11.02
CA ALA A 673 -34.05 2.64 11.02
C ALA A 673 -32.59 2.33 10.69
N GLN A 674 -32.05 1.20 11.17
CA GLN A 674 -30.70 0.75 10.83
C GLN A 674 -30.60 0.31 9.37
N ASN A 675 -31.56 -0.47 8.85
CA ASN A 675 -31.62 -0.80 7.43
C ASN A 675 -31.74 0.46 6.54
N ALA A 676 -32.45 1.51 6.99
CA ALA A 676 -32.53 2.78 6.28
C ALA A 676 -31.22 3.61 6.31
N ARG A 677 -30.38 3.46 7.34
CA ARG A 677 -29.01 4.01 7.37
C ARG A 677 -28.14 3.28 6.35
N LEU A 678 -28.13 1.94 6.42
CA LEU A 678 -27.37 1.08 5.50
C LEU A 678 -27.66 1.43 4.03
N VAL A 679 -28.92 1.59 3.63
CA VAL A 679 -29.25 1.96 2.23
C VAL A 679 -28.71 3.35 1.83
N ALA A 680 -28.66 4.32 2.76
CA ALA A 680 -28.10 5.64 2.48
C ALA A 680 -26.56 5.62 2.39
N ASP A 681 -25.90 4.89 3.28
CA ASP A 681 -24.44 4.74 3.28
C ASP A 681 -23.97 3.88 2.09
N ALA A 682 -24.76 2.87 1.70
CA ALA A 682 -24.50 2.04 0.52
C ALA A 682 -24.70 2.81 -0.80
N GLU A 683 -25.70 3.70 -0.93
CA GLU A 683 -25.82 4.60 -2.10
C GLU A 683 -24.55 5.44 -2.26
N ARG A 684 -24.11 6.04 -1.16
CA ARG A 684 -22.89 6.85 -1.12
C ARG A 684 -21.64 6.02 -1.42
N TYR A 685 -21.56 4.80 -0.89
CA TYR A 685 -20.46 3.87 -1.16
C TYR A 685 -20.35 3.53 -2.64
N TYR A 686 -21.43 3.05 -3.29
CA TYR A 686 -21.40 2.67 -4.70
C TYR A 686 -21.15 3.86 -5.64
N ARG A 687 -21.54 5.07 -5.24
CA ARG A 687 -21.20 6.32 -5.93
C ARG A 687 -19.72 6.69 -5.76
N MET A 688 -19.15 6.57 -4.56
CA MET A 688 -17.73 6.88 -4.30
C MET A 688 -16.76 5.77 -4.76
N MET A 689 -17.24 4.54 -5.00
CA MET A 689 -16.47 3.38 -5.48
C MET A 689 -15.64 3.64 -6.75
N TYR A 690 -16.05 4.63 -7.57
CA TYR A 690 -15.34 5.05 -8.79
C TYR A 690 -14.37 6.22 -8.61
N TYR A 691 -14.23 6.77 -7.40
CA TYR A 691 -13.38 7.93 -7.10
C TYR A 691 -12.09 7.57 -6.35
N GLY A 692 -12.07 6.51 -5.54
CA GLY A 692 -10.84 5.97 -4.93
C GLY A 692 -11.05 4.82 -3.95
N SER A 693 -10.14 3.83 -3.95
CA SER A 693 -10.23 2.62 -3.09
C SER A 693 -10.27 2.95 -1.59
N ALA A 694 -9.35 3.80 -1.13
CA ALA A 694 -9.28 4.22 0.26
C ALA A 694 -10.53 5.03 0.70
N GLU A 695 -11.19 5.76 -0.20
CA GLU A 695 -12.43 6.48 0.14
C GLU A 695 -13.61 5.53 0.36
N SER A 696 -13.73 4.48 -0.46
CA SER A 696 -14.69 3.39 -0.22
C SER A 696 -14.38 2.60 1.04
N TRP A 697 -13.12 2.24 1.29
CA TRP A 697 -12.70 1.55 2.51
C TRP A 697 -13.06 2.36 3.77
N ASN A 698 -12.70 3.64 3.77
CA ASN A 698 -12.93 4.56 4.89
C ASN A 698 -14.42 4.88 5.15
N LEU A 699 -15.31 4.61 4.20
CA LEU A 699 -16.75 4.61 4.44
C LEU A 699 -17.20 3.30 5.09
N ARG A 700 -16.80 2.14 4.56
CA ARG A 700 -17.21 0.82 5.08
C ARG A 700 -16.89 0.67 6.56
N ASP A 701 -15.63 0.83 6.95
CA ASP A 701 -15.22 0.66 8.35
C ASP A 701 -15.80 1.73 9.29
N ARG A 702 -16.05 2.94 8.76
CA ARG A 702 -16.78 3.97 9.50
C ARG A 702 -18.23 3.56 9.74
N HIS A 703 -18.93 3.01 8.75
CA HIS A 703 -20.28 2.49 8.94
C HIS A 703 -20.28 1.31 9.91
N MET A 704 -19.31 0.37 9.81
CA MET A 704 -19.20 -0.73 10.77
C MET A 704 -19.05 -0.22 12.21
N PHE A 705 -18.21 0.79 12.42
CA PHE A 705 -18.02 1.42 13.72
C PHE A 705 -19.26 2.22 14.19
N GLU A 706 -19.90 3.01 13.32
CA GLU A 706 -21.10 3.76 13.67
C GLU A 706 -22.27 2.82 13.99
N THR A 707 -22.42 1.70 13.26
CA THR A 707 -23.38 0.63 13.56
C THR A 707 -23.07 -0.06 14.90
N LEU A 708 -21.80 -0.26 15.24
CA LEU A 708 -21.40 -0.74 16.56
C LEU A 708 -21.77 0.24 17.69
N GLU A 709 -21.59 1.55 17.49
CA GLU A 709 -22.07 2.57 18.45
C GLU A 709 -23.60 2.54 18.59
N HIS A 710 -24.35 2.34 17.51
CA HIS A 710 -25.81 2.17 17.57
C HIS A 710 -26.23 0.92 18.36
N VAL A 711 -25.60 -0.24 18.15
CA VAL A 711 -25.87 -1.47 18.92
C VAL A 711 -25.56 -1.28 20.42
N LEU A 712 -24.45 -0.61 20.74
CA LEU A 712 -24.09 -0.25 22.12
C LEU A 712 -25.08 0.74 22.74
N ALA A 713 -25.56 1.73 21.99
CA ALA A 713 -26.53 2.70 22.48
C ALA A 713 -27.90 2.05 22.75
N GLN A 714 -28.38 1.19 21.84
CA GLN A 714 -29.66 0.48 21.97
C GLN A 714 -29.69 -0.46 23.18
N ARG A 715 -28.57 -1.12 23.50
CA ARG A 715 -28.45 -2.00 24.69
C ARG A 715 -28.11 -1.24 25.98
N GLY A 716 -27.85 0.06 25.90
CA GLY A 716 -27.65 0.94 27.06
C GLY A 716 -26.18 1.11 27.49
N PRO A 717 -25.92 2.05 28.43
CA PRO A 717 -24.57 2.50 28.74
C PRO A 717 -23.64 1.41 29.31
N ALA A 718 -24.20 0.41 30.00
CA ALA A 718 -23.47 -0.71 30.58
C ALA A 718 -23.29 -1.91 29.61
N ALA A 719 -23.78 -1.83 28.37
CA ALA A 719 -23.68 -2.92 27.41
C ALA A 719 -22.22 -3.18 27.01
N LYS A 720 -21.83 -4.46 27.06
CA LYS A 720 -20.58 -5.00 26.49
C LYS A 720 -20.88 -5.85 25.25
N VAL A 721 -20.00 -5.77 24.24
CA VAL A 721 -20.14 -6.41 22.92
C VAL A 721 -18.84 -7.09 22.48
N VAL A 722 -18.95 -8.28 21.90
CA VAL A 722 -17.84 -8.94 21.20
C VAL A 722 -18.00 -8.68 19.70
N VAL A 723 -16.93 -8.29 19.01
CA VAL A 723 -16.90 -8.08 17.56
C VAL A 723 -16.06 -9.19 16.91
N TRP A 724 -16.55 -9.84 15.86
CA TRP A 724 -15.78 -10.77 15.03
C TRP A 724 -15.62 -10.19 13.62
N ALA A 725 -14.38 -9.87 13.24
CA ALA A 725 -14.02 -9.36 11.92
C ALA A 725 -12.58 -9.78 11.59
N HIS A 726 -12.12 -9.52 10.37
CA HIS A 726 -10.74 -9.84 9.96
C HIS A 726 -9.69 -9.04 10.75
N ASN A 727 -8.45 -9.54 10.83
CA ASN A 727 -7.31 -8.81 11.43
C ASN A 727 -7.15 -7.40 10.84
N SER A 728 -7.37 -7.24 9.53
CA SER A 728 -7.31 -5.95 8.80
C SER A 728 -8.38 -4.94 9.25
N HIS A 729 -9.46 -5.39 9.88
CA HIS A 729 -10.52 -4.56 10.42
C HIS A 729 -10.34 -4.26 11.91
N ILE A 730 -9.84 -5.22 12.70
CA ILE A 730 -9.82 -5.11 14.18
C ILE A 730 -8.52 -4.61 14.79
N GLY A 731 -7.37 -4.73 14.10
CA GLY A 731 -6.11 -4.16 14.58
C GLY A 731 -6.08 -2.64 14.42
N ASP A 732 -5.32 -1.90 15.24
CA ASP A 732 -5.23 -0.44 15.09
C ASP A 732 -4.46 -0.03 13.81
N ALA A 733 -5.17 0.36 12.75
CA ALA A 733 -4.62 0.66 11.41
C ALA A 733 -3.51 1.72 11.39
N ARG A 734 -3.40 2.57 12.42
CA ARG A 734 -2.33 3.59 12.53
C ARG A 734 -0.93 2.99 12.65
N PHE A 735 -0.86 1.69 12.94
CA PHE A 735 0.36 0.91 13.08
C PHE A 735 0.53 -0.14 11.98
N THR A 736 -0.15 0.03 10.83
CA THR A 736 -0.02 -0.83 9.63
C THR A 736 0.10 0.01 8.36
N ASP A 737 0.62 -0.59 7.26
CA ASP A 737 0.72 0.04 5.94
C ASP A 737 -0.60 0.67 5.43
N MET A 738 -1.74 0.14 5.90
CA MET A 738 -3.08 0.63 5.56
C MET A 738 -3.24 2.08 6.04
N GLY A 739 -2.98 2.34 7.32
CA GLY A 739 -3.09 3.70 7.88
C GLY A 739 -1.94 4.61 7.48
N THR A 740 -0.70 4.11 7.36
CA THR A 740 0.48 4.95 7.12
C THR A 740 0.66 5.32 5.65
N GLU A 741 0.54 4.36 4.72
CA GLU A 741 0.85 4.58 3.30
C GLU A 741 -0.40 4.81 2.44
N ARG A 742 -1.54 4.16 2.77
CA ARG A 742 -2.77 4.24 1.97
C ARG A 742 -3.80 5.23 2.51
N GLY A 743 -3.68 5.62 3.79
CA GLY A 743 -4.66 6.46 4.48
C GLY A 743 -5.98 5.73 4.77
N GLU A 744 -5.94 4.41 4.86
CA GLU A 744 -7.05 3.52 5.20
C GLU A 744 -7.22 3.45 6.73
N LEU A 745 -8.42 3.74 7.23
CA LEU A 745 -8.82 3.57 8.64
C LEU A 745 -9.56 2.25 8.83
N ASN A 746 -9.70 1.79 10.07
CA ASN A 746 -10.54 0.63 10.37
C ASN A 746 -11.31 0.72 11.69
N ILE A 747 -12.25 -0.20 11.91
CA ILE A 747 -13.06 -0.28 13.14
C ILE A 747 -12.20 -0.50 14.40
N GLY A 748 -11.06 -1.17 14.30
CA GLY A 748 -10.07 -1.33 15.38
C GLY A 748 -9.52 -0.01 15.88
N GLN A 749 -8.97 0.81 14.97
CA GLN A 749 -8.54 2.18 15.25
C GLN A 749 -9.67 3.01 15.85
N LEU A 750 -10.86 3.02 15.23
CA LEU A 750 -11.98 3.83 15.69
C LEU A 750 -12.45 3.40 17.09
N CYS A 751 -12.46 2.10 17.41
CA CYS A 751 -12.73 1.60 18.75
C CYS A 751 -11.67 2.06 19.76
N ARG A 752 -10.38 2.03 19.39
CA ARG A 752 -9.30 2.53 20.26
C ARG A 752 -9.42 4.03 20.52
N GLU A 753 -9.69 4.83 19.50
CA GLU A 753 -9.87 6.28 19.62
C GLU A 753 -11.12 6.64 20.43
N ARG A 754 -12.19 5.84 20.32
CA ARG A 754 -13.49 6.08 20.98
C ARG A 754 -13.55 5.63 22.43
N PHE A 755 -12.95 4.48 22.75
CA PHE A 755 -13.09 3.79 24.03
C PHE A 755 -11.77 3.62 24.80
N GLY A 756 -10.62 3.90 24.17
CA GLY A 756 -9.30 3.74 24.79
C GLY A 756 -9.06 2.30 25.24
N ARG A 757 -8.63 2.12 26.49
CA ARG A 757 -8.49 0.80 27.14
C ARG A 757 -9.84 0.09 27.43
N GLY A 758 -10.97 0.73 27.13
CA GLY A 758 -12.30 0.11 27.11
C GLY A 758 -12.59 -0.69 25.83
N ALA A 759 -11.73 -0.58 24.80
CA ALA A 759 -11.67 -1.52 23.69
C ALA A 759 -10.41 -2.39 23.82
N VAL A 760 -10.57 -3.70 23.62
CA VAL A 760 -9.50 -4.70 23.58
C VAL A 760 -9.48 -5.32 22.18
N LEU A 761 -8.31 -5.31 21.54
CA LEU A 761 -8.07 -5.82 20.18
C LEU A 761 -7.25 -7.11 20.29
N ILE A 762 -7.77 -8.24 19.80
CA ILE A 762 -7.10 -9.55 19.85
C ILE A 762 -6.92 -10.10 18.43
N GLY A 763 -5.72 -9.96 17.86
CA GLY A 763 -5.36 -10.55 16.57
C GLY A 763 -5.09 -12.04 16.68
N PHE A 764 -5.43 -12.82 15.65
CA PHE A 764 -5.14 -14.26 15.61
C PHE A 764 -4.15 -14.56 14.45
N GLY A 765 -3.32 -15.60 14.56
CA GLY A 765 -2.32 -15.96 13.51
C GLY A 765 -2.10 -17.47 13.33
N THR A 766 -1.50 -17.84 12.18
CA THR A 766 -1.10 -19.22 11.83
C THR A 766 0.11 -19.28 10.89
N ASP A 767 0.93 -20.33 11.04
CA ASP A 767 2.08 -20.62 10.16
C ASP A 767 1.67 -21.45 8.94
N THR A 768 1.10 -22.64 9.15
CA THR A 768 0.73 -23.58 8.09
C THR A 768 -0.66 -24.17 8.29
N GLY A 769 -1.19 -24.84 7.26
CA GLY A 769 -2.48 -25.52 7.39
C GLY A 769 -3.24 -25.63 6.09
N THR A 770 -4.57 -25.66 6.22
CA THR A 770 -5.49 -25.43 5.11
C THR A 770 -6.48 -24.31 5.43
N VAL A 771 -6.95 -23.63 4.39
CA VAL A 771 -7.91 -22.53 4.47
C VAL A 771 -8.97 -22.73 3.38
N ALA A 772 -10.23 -22.44 3.68
CA ALA A 772 -11.27 -22.30 2.66
C ALA A 772 -11.13 -20.93 2.00
N ALA A 773 -10.90 -20.87 0.69
CA ALA A 773 -10.75 -19.62 -0.06
C ALA A 773 -11.01 -19.83 -1.55
N ALA A 774 -11.34 -18.77 -2.27
CA ALA A 774 -11.38 -18.80 -3.74
C ALA A 774 -10.02 -18.40 -4.35
N SER A 775 -9.81 -18.71 -5.63
CA SER A 775 -8.68 -18.18 -6.41
C SER A 775 -8.96 -16.81 -7.05
N GLU A 776 -10.24 -16.48 -7.27
CA GLU A 776 -10.73 -15.24 -7.88
C GLU A 776 -12.04 -14.81 -7.20
N TRP A 777 -12.53 -13.60 -7.48
CA TRP A 777 -13.90 -13.19 -7.12
C TRP A 777 -14.94 -14.05 -7.87
N ASP A 778 -16.06 -14.36 -7.20
CA ASP A 778 -17.12 -15.31 -7.63
C ASP A 778 -16.67 -16.73 -8.03
N ALA A 779 -15.38 -17.07 -7.92
CA ALA A 779 -14.91 -18.44 -8.15
C ALA A 779 -15.36 -19.40 -7.03
N PRO A 780 -15.55 -20.70 -7.32
CA PRO A 780 -15.90 -21.69 -6.30
C PRO A 780 -14.91 -21.73 -5.13
N MET A 781 -15.42 -22.06 -3.95
CA MET A 781 -14.58 -22.29 -2.76
C MET A 781 -13.66 -23.51 -2.97
N GLU A 782 -12.37 -23.29 -2.79
CA GLU A 782 -11.35 -24.34 -2.75
C GLU A 782 -10.86 -24.54 -1.30
N ILE A 783 -10.33 -25.73 -1.01
CA ILE A 783 -9.51 -25.97 0.19
C ILE A 783 -8.06 -25.81 -0.24
N LYS A 784 -7.44 -24.70 0.14
CA LYS A 784 -6.09 -24.32 -0.29
C LYS A 784 -5.10 -24.53 0.86
N ALA A 785 -3.88 -24.97 0.55
CA ALA A 785 -2.82 -25.15 1.55
C ALA A 785 -2.20 -23.79 1.90
N VAL A 786 -2.17 -23.42 3.17
CA VAL A 786 -1.48 -22.21 3.66
C VAL A 786 0.02 -22.48 3.59
N ARG A 787 0.77 -21.61 2.90
CA ARG A 787 2.23 -21.72 2.79
C ARG A 787 2.88 -21.52 4.17
N PRO A 788 4.06 -22.09 4.44
CA PRO A 788 4.84 -21.75 5.63
C PRO A 788 5.05 -20.24 5.76
N SER A 789 5.07 -19.76 7.00
CA SER A 789 5.34 -18.37 7.34
C SER A 789 6.68 -17.89 6.76
N ARG A 790 6.73 -16.62 6.36
CA ARG A 790 7.97 -16.02 5.86
C ARG A 790 8.92 -15.72 7.03
N ALA A 791 10.21 -15.98 6.86
CA ALA A 791 11.22 -15.78 7.90
C ALA A 791 11.38 -14.32 8.40
N ASP A 792 10.83 -13.33 7.68
CA ASP A 792 10.80 -11.91 8.06
C ASP A 792 9.53 -11.50 8.83
N SER A 793 8.51 -12.37 8.92
CA SER A 793 7.18 -12.05 9.44
C SER A 793 6.97 -12.38 10.92
N TYR A 794 5.89 -11.86 11.52
CA TYR A 794 5.51 -12.18 12.89
C TYR A 794 5.11 -13.64 13.08
N GLU A 795 4.50 -14.26 12.06
CA GLU A 795 4.12 -15.67 12.06
C GLU A 795 5.35 -16.58 12.25
N ALA A 796 6.48 -16.28 11.61
CA ALA A 796 7.70 -17.08 11.76
C ALA A 796 8.35 -16.94 13.15
N LEU A 797 8.22 -15.77 13.80
CA LEU A 797 8.61 -15.61 15.20
C LEU A 797 7.71 -16.43 16.13
N CYS A 798 6.40 -16.47 15.84
CA CYS A 798 5.44 -17.25 16.59
C CYS A 798 5.66 -18.76 16.42
N HIS A 799 5.92 -19.23 15.20
CA HIS A 799 6.29 -20.62 14.92
C HIS A 799 7.55 -21.06 15.68
N GLN A 800 8.60 -20.22 15.68
CA GLN A 800 9.85 -20.50 16.40
C GLN A 800 9.71 -20.61 17.93
N ILE A 801 8.61 -20.13 18.52
CA ILE A 801 8.29 -20.38 19.93
C ILE A 801 8.08 -21.89 20.17
N GLY A 802 7.61 -22.67 19.19
CA GLY A 802 7.49 -24.12 19.29
C GLY A 802 6.37 -24.57 20.24
N HIS A 803 5.28 -23.80 20.29
CA HIS A 803 4.06 -24.14 21.02
C HIS A 803 2.91 -24.19 20.01
N GLU A 804 2.19 -25.32 19.97
CA GLU A 804 1.10 -25.58 19.02
C GLU A 804 0.01 -24.49 19.04
N ARG A 805 -0.20 -23.86 20.21
CA ARG A 805 -1.16 -22.79 20.45
C ARG A 805 -0.79 -22.02 21.72
N PHE A 806 -0.88 -20.70 21.70
CA PHE A 806 -0.56 -19.85 22.85
C PHE A 806 -1.20 -18.46 22.76
N LEU A 807 -1.23 -17.75 23.88
CA LEU A 807 -1.60 -16.34 23.98
C LEU A 807 -0.37 -15.48 24.33
N LEU A 808 -0.22 -14.34 23.66
CA LEU A 808 0.66 -13.26 24.08
C LEU A 808 -0.19 -12.10 24.65
N ASP A 809 0.13 -11.64 25.86
CA ASP A 809 -0.53 -10.50 26.50
C ASP A 809 0.29 -9.24 26.19
N LEU A 810 -0.03 -8.61 25.05
CA LEU A 810 0.75 -7.52 24.45
C LEU A 810 0.47 -6.16 25.11
N ARG A 811 -0.37 -6.07 26.14
CA ARG A 811 -0.66 -4.82 26.86
C ARG A 811 0.59 -4.19 27.50
N GLU A 812 0.64 -2.86 27.50
CA GLU A 812 1.70 -2.08 28.16
C GLU A 812 1.87 -2.49 29.63
N GLY A 813 3.11 -2.77 30.06
CA GLY A 813 3.40 -3.15 31.45
C GLY A 813 3.14 -4.64 31.79
N HIS A 814 2.58 -5.43 30.88
CA HIS A 814 2.40 -6.88 31.09
C HIS A 814 3.62 -7.68 30.63
N GLN A 815 4.03 -7.50 29.37
CA GLN A 815 5.10 -8.29 28.73
C GLN A 815 6.14 -7.40 28.03
N ASP A 816 6.62 -6.35 28.70
CA ASP A 816 7.50 -5.32 28.10
C ASP A 816 8.80 -5.86 27.47
N ALA A 817 9.26 -7.05 27.85
CA ALA A 817 10.36 -7.72 27.15
C ALA A 817 9.92 -8.27 25.77
N ALA A 818 8.76 -8.92 25.68
CA ALA A 818 8.19 -9.40 24.43
C ALA A 818 7.70 -8.24 23.54
N ARG A 819 7.03 -7.21 24.10
CA ARG A 819 6.67 -5.98 23.38
C ARG A 819 7.89 -5.36 22.69
N ARG A 820 9.05 -5.31 23.34
CA ARG A 820 10.30 -4.80 22.74
C ARG A 820 10.89 -5.69 21.64
N VAL A 821 10.64 -7.00 21.67
CA VAL A 821 11.04 -7.93 20.60
C VAL A 821 10.11 -7.85 19.38
N LEU A 822 8.82 -7.60 19.61
CA LEU A 822 7.79 -7.49 18.57
C LEU A 822 7.57 -6.05 18.05
N GLY A 823 8.08 -5.04 18.74
CA GLY A 823 7.93 -3.62 18.41
C GLY A 823 8.64 -3.11 17.14
N PRO A 824 9.70 -3.73 16.60
CA PRO A 824 10.16 -3.42 15.25
C PRO A 824 9.10 -3.87 14.22
N PRO A 825 8.69 -3.03 13.25
CA PRO A 825 7.72 -3.41 12.24
C PRO A 825 8.14 -4.64 11.44
N ARG A 826 7.19 -5.54 11.16
CA ARG A 826 7.39 -6.77 10.37
C ARG A 826 6.18 -7.05 9.51
N LEU A 827 6.32 -8.00 8.59
CA LEU A 827 5.19 -8.50 7.84
C LEU A 827 4.23 -9.29 8.76
N GLU A 828 2.93 -9.12 8.53
CA GLU A 828 1.83 -9.91 9.12
C GLU A 828 0.94 -10.41 7.99
N ARG A 829 0.38 -11.61 8.16
CA ARG A 829 -0.43 -12.33 7.19
C ARG A 829 -1.91 -11.94 7.26
N TYR A 830 -2.49 -11.64 6.10
CA TYR A 830 -3.89 -11.25 5.93
C TYR A 830 -4.50 -12.03 4.75
N ILE A 831 -5.14 -13.16 4.99
CA ILE A 831 -5.75 -13.99 3.94
C ILE A 831 -7.26 -13.72 3.87
N GLY A 832 -7.67 -12.94 2.87
CA GLY A 832 -9.08 -12.63 2.65
C GLY A 832 -9.92 -13.82 2.16
N VAL A 833 -11.07 -13.51 1.58
CA VAL A 833 -11.98 -14.51 0.96
C VAL A 833 -11.38 -15.16 -0.29
N ILE A 834 -10.34 -14.52 -0.84
CA ILE A 834 -9.46 -15.02 -1.90
C ILE A 834 -8.08 -15.32 -1.30
N TYR A 835 -7.45 -16.42 -1.72
CA TYR A 835 -6.07 -16.74 -1.38
C TYR A 835 -5.29 -17.16 -2.62
N ARG A 836 -4.14 -16.50 -2.83
CA ARG A 836 -3.20 -16.75 -3.92
C ARG A 836 -1.84 -17.11 -3.32
N PRO A 837 -1.55 -18.39 -3.06
CA PRO A 837 -0.24 -18.83 -2.58
C PRO A 837 0.93 -18.31 -3.42
N GLU A 838 0.71 -18.15 -4.73
CA GLU A 838 1.71 -17.79 -5.72
C GLU A 838 2.21 -16.35 -5.54
N THR A 839 1.30 -15.43 -5.18
CA THR A 839 1.57 -13.99 -5.00
C THR A 839 1.54 -13.55 -3.54
N GLU A 840 1.54 -14.48 -2.58
CA GLU A 840 1.22 -14.24 -1.17
C GLU A 840 1.93 -13.04 -0.52
N ARG A 841 3.21 -12.79 -0.83
CA ARG A 841 3.96 -11.62 -0.33
C ARG A 841 3.34 -10.27 -0.73
N TRP A 842 2.65 -10.21 -1.86
CA TRP A 842 2.13 -8.97 -2.43
C TRP A 842 0.65 -8.74 -2.11
N SER A 843 -0.17 -9.80 -2.11
CA SER A 843 -1.62 -9.71 -1.83
C SER A 843 -1.97 -9.97 -0.36
N HIS A 844 -1.23 -10.82 0.34
CA HIS A 844 -1.62 -11.38 1.65
C HIS A 844 -0.63 -11.08 2.79
N TYR A 845 0.29 -10.13 2.59
CA TYR A 845 1.26 -9.66 3.59
C TYR A 845 1.42 -8.13 3.54
N ALA A 846 1.30 -7.47 4.69
CA ALA A 846 1.56 -6.04 4.88
C ALA A 846 2.46 -5.83 6.11
N TYR A 847 3.19 -4.72 6.20
CA TYR A 847 3.90 -4.37 7.42
C TYR A 847 2.93 -3.88 8.50
N SER A 848 3.16 -4.34 9.73
CA SER A 848 2.48 -3.88 10.93
C SER A 848 3.43 -3.76 12.12
N THR A 849 2.97 -3.14 13.20
CA THR A 849 3.62 -3.17 14.52
C THR A 849 2.70 -3.92 15.49
N LEU A 850 2.83 -5.25 15.51
CA LEU A 850 1.94 -6.17 16.23
C LEU A 850 1.56 -5.75 17.67
N PRO A 851 2.47 -5.30 18.55
CA PRO A 851 2.13 -4.96 19.93
C PRO A 851 1.43 -3.60 20.08
N ASP A 852 1.44 -2.74 19.07
CA ASP A 852 0.71 -1.46 19.10
C ASP A 852 -0.63 -1.56 18.35
N GLN A 853 -0.72 -2.50 17.42
CA GLN A 853 -1.95 -2.90 16.73
C GLN A 853 -2.92 -3.70 17.61
N TYR A 854 -2.43 -4.57 18.50
CA TYR A 854 -3.26 -5.47 19.33
C TYR A 854 -2.90 -5.43 20.83
N ASP A 855 -3.91 -5.60 21.70
CA ASP A 855 -3.70 -5.83 23.15
C ASP A 855 -3.24 -7.27 23.44
N ALA A 856 -3.57 -8.22 22.56
CA ALA A 856 -3.15 -9.61 22.68
C ALA A 856 -3.09 -10.28 21.31
N PHE A 857 -2.29 -11.35 21.20
CA PHE A 857 -2.19 -12.15 19.98
C PHE A 857 -2.35 -13.65 20.28
N LEU A 858 -3.27 -14.30 19.56
CA LEU A 858 -3.61 -15.72 19.72
C LEU A 858 -3.01 -16.53 18.56
N TRP A 859 -2.13 -17.47 18.89
CA TRP A 859 -1.46 -18.32 17.92
C TRP A 859 -2.10 -19.70 17.80
N PHE A 860 -2.17 -20.21 16.57
CA PHE A 860 -2.32 -21.63 16.25
C PHE A 860 -1.26 -22.01 15.22
N ASP A 861 -0.34 -22.89 15.57
CA ASP A 861 0.82 -23.22 14.72
C ASP A 861 0.40 -23.92 13.42
N LYS A 862 -0.69 -24.69 13.49
CA LYS A 862 -1.27 -25.37 12.34
C LYS A 862 -2.79 -25.34 12.38
N THR A 863 -3.42 -25.02 11.23
CA THR A 863 -4.87 -24.82 11.11
C THR A 863 -5.53 -25.63 9.98
N ASN A 864 -6.85 -25.68 9.96
CA ASN A 864 -7.67 -26.44 9.02
C ASN A 864 -8.79 -25.58 8.41
N ALA A 865 -9.18 -25.89 7.18
CA ALA A 865 -10.26 -25.19 6.49
C ALA A 865 -11.62 -25.40 7.17
N VAL A 866 -12.48 -24.37 7.17
CA VAL A 866 -13.87 -24.50 7.64
C VAL A 866 -14.65 -25.52 6.80
N THR A 867 -15.61 -26.20 7.43
CA THR A 867 -16.55 -27.09 6.71
C THR A 867 -17.79 -26.29 6.29
N PRO A 868 -18.00 -25.99 4.98
CA PRO A 868 -19.17 -25.25 4.51
C PRO A 868 -20.45 -26.08 4.64
N MET A 869 -21.58 -25.43 4.95
CA MET A 869 -22.89 -26.08 4.93
C MET A 869 -23.47 -26.12 3.51
N PRO A 870 -24.23 -27.17 3.13
CA PRO A 870 -24.87 -27.25 1.82
C PRO A 870 -25.73 -26.02 1.49
N SER A 871 -25.58 -25.53 0.26
CA SER A 871 -26.44 -24.56 -0.38
C SER A 871 -26.91 -25.09 -1.73
N ARG A 872 -28.04 -24.58 -2.23
CA ARG A 872 -28.33 -24.63 -3.67
C ARG A 872 -27.81 -23.33 -4.25
N VAL A 873 -26.78 -23.40 -5.09
CA VAL A 873 -26.37 -22.26 -5.91
C VAL A 873 -27.50 -22.00 -6.90
N HIS A 874 -28.23 -20.90 -6.71
CA HIS A 874 -29.18 -20.40 -7.68
C HIS A 874 -28.39 -19.59 -8.71
N GLY A 875 -27.93 -20.25 -9.79
CA GLY A 875 -27.30 -19.54 -10.90
C GLY A 875 -28.29 -18.57 -11.54
N GLY A 876 -28.05 -17.27 -11.42
CA GLY A 876 -29.00 -16.24 -11.86
C GLY A 876 -28.59 -14.78 -11.60
N ASP A 877 -27.72 -14.50 -10.63
CA ASP A 877 -27.28 -13.16 -10.26
C ASP A 877 -25.74 -13.17 -10.01
N ASP A 878 -25.00 -12.24 -10.63
CA ASP A 878 -23.55 -12.02 -10.40
C ASP A 878 -23.37 -11.04 -9.23
N GLU A 879 -22.74 -11.43 -8.11
CA GLU A 879 -22.92 -10.73 -6.82
C GLU A 879 -21.66 -10.11 -6.17
N THR A 880 -20.45 -10.21 -6.78
CA THR A 880 -19.21 -9.68 -6.17
C THR A 880 -18.67 -8.36 -6.72
N TYR A 881 -18.70 -7.32 -5.88
CA TYR A 881 -17.62 -6.35 -5.65
C TYR A 881 -18.02 -5.41 -4.49
N PRO A 882 -17.10 -4.65 -3.88
CA PRO A 882 -15.65 -4.86 -3.66
C PRO A 882 -15.39 -5.69 -2.37
N PHE A 883 -14.20 -5.78 -1.74
CA PHE A 883 -12.82 -5.37 -2.07
C PHE A 883 -11.83 -6.35 -1.37
N GLY A 884 -10.56 -6.35 -1.80
CA GLY A 884 -9.44 -7.09 -1.18
C GLY A 884 -8.23 -7.07 -2.11
N LEU A 885 -7.01 -7.10 -1.56
CA LEU A 885 -5.74 -7.08 -2.32
C LEU A 885 -5.29 -8.50 -2.75
#